data_AF-A0AAE1P3N5-F1
#
_entry.id   AF-A0AAE1P3N5-F1
#
_cell.length_a   1.000
_cell.length_b   1.000
_cell.length_c   1.000
_cell.angle_alpha   90.00
_cell.angle_beta   90.00
_cell.angle_gamma   90.00
#
_symmetry.space_group_name_H-M   'P 1'
#
loop_
_entity.id
_entity.type
_entity.pdbx_description
1 polymer ?
#
loop_
_entity_poly.entity_id
_entity_poly.type
_entity_poly.pdbx_seq_one_letter_code
_entity_poly.pdbx_strand_id
1 'polypeptide(L)'
;MNENHKPAELYPKYNTIEYTLSNQQQQQQLGNISRTTSATGYTAPRDGNNGQLNLPPVFLFVVDTQVDMEELTAIKESISMSLSILPPQALVGLITFDRDVTIYVMVNTLLIDTYIFHGLTAPSTKTIQRHLQVELLMTGMTQTYGQVTPSPTGNKFLRPLIECEMYLQEILLGLEPKNRPVHKDKRPLRASGTALSIAISLLELCYPKNTGSGRVFTFLGGPCSYGPGMVVDDDLINSIRSHHDIDTNNCPYLKKTTRFYENLAKSACGNGHVVDLFACSVNQVGLYEMKSFAKYTGGHMVMCEAFNSPQFITSYQRLFSLDEQGNLEMAFNATVEVKTSRELKVDNVLSPFVSCNESSHIVAGFELNDKYINMLTIPCLTPRTNIYMNFEVVASEPSTNQDNKCYIQFITHYQQLSGSPKVRVTTVSRGMADPQRENGIVLRYFDQETAAVLTARMALDKSEEAFIDESDVLRYVDRKLIRLSERFAIFSNNDRETCVFQDSFSLYPQFMFHFRRSQFIQLFNNSPDQTTFYKCMLNRENVTECLTMIQPVLRRYSISSTEAVLLDTLSIQPDCLLLLDTYFVVLIYSGKTIVAWKEEKYHERNEYAHIKELLNRPIQDVQEILSQRSIYPQYTETQEGVAAVRYPSCLACTGTESTYTHTYILFKSEMMSSFYPVQINIGKGHNTCHQLQKHTLWVAVSVLLRGTSRVPMFTAEDGVGVRLLSSSSAHHKYYNGLLLKLCHTFHLFFLFGTLELNMFTQVPRFNECIRSSWCEDAVGVGARESSAPPPEPLSPQGGWCWA
;
A
#
# COMPACT_ATOMS: atom_id res chain seq x y z
N MET A 1 -6.48 45.11 -12.71
CA MET A 1 -5.69 46.02 -11.84
C MET A 1 -6.68 46.69 -10.91
N ASN A 2 -6.55 46.52 -9.58
CA ASN A 2 -7.42 47.20 -8.60
C ASN A 2 -6.71 48.43 -8.01
N GLU A 3 -7.50 49.39 -7.52
CA GLU A 3 -7.21 50.81 -7.25
C GLU A 3 -5.95 51.19 -6.42
N ASN A 4 -5.17 50.24 -5.90
CA ASN A 4 -4.02 50.50 -5.01
C ASN A 4 -2.65 50.05 -5.55
N HIS A 5 -2.53 49.56 -6.79
CA HIS A 5 -1.24 49.17 -7.43
C HIS A 5 -0.32 48.28 -6.57
N LYS A 6 -0.87 47.43 -5.70
CA LYS A 6 -0.05 46.50 -4.91
C LYS A 6 0.31 45.27 -5.77
N PRO A 7 1.49 44.66 -5.56
CA PRO A 7 1.80 43.35 -6.12
C PRO A 7 0.77 42.29 -5.73
N ALA A 8 0.58 41.27 -6.58
CA ALA A 8 -0.45 40.26 -6.40
C ALA A 8 -0.27 39.51 -5.06
N GLU A 9 0.96 39.17 -4.72
CA GLU A 9 1.35 38.44 -3.51
C GLU A 9 1.00 39.13 -2.19
N LEU A 10 0.67 40.43 -2.21
CA LEU A 10 0.26 41.17 -1.00
C LEU A 10 -1.26 41.14 -0.76
N TYR A 11 -2.05 40.59 -1.67
CA TYR A 11 -3.49 40.49 -1.47
C TYR A 11 -3.83 39.19 -0.72
N PRO A 12 -4.69 39.25 0.32
CA PRO A 12 -5.08 38.06 1.10
C PRO A 12 -5.65 36.90 0.29
N LYS A 13 -6.28 37.19 -0.86
CA LYS A 13 -6.81 36.17 -1.78
C LYS A 13 -5.74 35.32 -2.47
N TYR A 14 -4.49 35.78 -2.49
CA TYR A 14 -3.34 35.07 -3.10
C TYR A 14 -2.38 34.56 -2.02
N ASN A 15 -2.93 33.93 -0.97
CA ASN A 15 -2.12 33.25 0.04
C ASN A 15 -1.31 32.07 -0.52
N THR A 16 -1.76 31.52 -1.65
CA THR A 16 -1.03 30.60 -2.53
C THR A 16 -0.83 31.28 -3.87
N ILE A 17 0.41 31.36 -4.34
CA ILE A 17 0.78 31.98 -5.61
C ILE A 17 1.88 31.17 -6.29
N GLU A 18 1.86 31.13 -7.61
CA GLU A 18 2.89 30.47 -8.41
C GLU A 18 3.62 31.48 -9.30
N TYR A 19 4.94 31.39 -9.30
CA TYR A 19 5.84 32.19 -10.12
C TYR A 19 6.48 31.32 -11.18
N THR A 20 6.69 31.89 -12.36
CA THR A 20 7.54 31.29 -13.41
C THR A 20 8.83 32.08 -13.45
N LEU A 21 9.96 31.42 -13.20
CA LEU A 21 11.27 32.09 -13.17
C LEU A 21 11.83 32.20 -14.59
N SER A 22 12.43 33.35 -14.90
CA SER A 22 13.26 33.50 -16.10
C SER A 22 14.68 32.97 -15.85
N ASN A 23 15.35 32.46 -16.89
CA ASN A 23 16.69 31.84 -16.78
C ASN A 23 17.75 32.76 -16.11
N GLN A 24 17.60 34.09 -16.17
CA GLN A 24 18.49 35.05 -15.50
C GLN A 24 18.27 35.12 -13.97
N GLN A 25 17.04 34.90 -13.49
CA GLN A 25 16.69 34.95 -12.06
C GLN A 25 17.08 33.66 -11.33
N GLN A 26 17.15 32.55 -12.04
CA GLN A 26 17.57 31.24 -11.51
C GLN A 26 19.02 31.28 -10.98
N GLN A 27 19.94 31.93 -11.70
CA GLN A 27 21.35 32.08 -11.28
C GLN A 27 21.53 32.96 -10.04
N GLN A 28 20.67 33.96 -9.83
CA GLN A 28 20.74 34.84 -8.66
C GLN A 28 20.14 34.20 -7.39
N GLN A 29 19.10 33.38 -7.51
CA GLN A 29 18.49 32.71 -6.35
C GLN A 29 19.31 31.51 -5.84
N LEU A 30 19.84 30.66 -6.72
CA LEU A 30 20.77 29.58 -6.34
C LEU A 30 22.04 30.14 -5.67
N GLY A 31 22.54 31.29 -6.13
CA GLY A 31 23.67 31.99 -5.51
C GLY A 31 23.37 32.62 -4.14
N ASN A 32 22.10 32.92 -3.84
CA ASN A 32 21.68 33.48 -2.55
C ASN A 32 21.38 32.41 -1.50
N ILE A 33 20.91 31.23 -1.90
CA ILE A 33 20.77 30.06 -1.00
C ILE A 33 22.13 29.71 -0.38
N SER A 34 23.21 29.78 -1.16
CA SER A 34 24.59 29.58 -0.68
C SER A 34 25.17 30.74 0.14
N ARG A 35 24.51 31.91 0.21
CA ARG A 35 25.02 33.09 0.94
C ARG A 35 24.37 33.31 2.30
N THR A 36 23.18 32.76 2.55
CA THR A 36 22.53 32.85 3.88
C THR A 36 23.15 31.96 4.95
N THR A 37 24.12 31.10 4.60
CA THR A 37 24.89 30.25 5.53
C THR A 37 26.21 30.88 6.00
N SER A 38 26.59 32.08 5.56
CA SER A 38 27.90 32.67 5.87
C SER A 38 27.98 33.48 7.18
N ALA A 39 27.13 33.21 8.18
CA ALA A 39 27.20 33.87 9.49
C ALA A 39 27.77 32.99 10.62
N THR A 40 28.05 31.71 10.37
CA THR A 40 28.74 30.83 11.34
C THR A 40 29.80 30.03 10.60
N GLY A 41 31.06 30.23 10.98
CA GLY A 41 32.25 29.76 10.26
C GLY A 41 32.42 28.24 10.18
N TYR A 42 31.65 27.60 9.31
CA TYR A 42 31.92 26.27 8.78
C TYR A 42 32.00 26.36 7.25
N THR A 43 33.18 26.07 6.71
CA THR A 43 33.44 26.02 5.28
C THR A 43 32.71 24.84 4.65
N ALA A 44 31.63 25.09 3.91
CA ALA A 44 31.07 24.13 2.96
C ALA A 44 32.13 23.78 1.89
N PRO A 45 32.19 22.52 1.39
CA PRO A 45 33.06 22.19 0.27
C PRO A 45 32.69 23.06 -0.92
N ARG A 46 33.69 23.75 -1.48
CA ARG A 46 33.57 24.46 -2.75
C ARG A 46 33.42 23.44 -3.88
N ASP A 47 32.20 22.98 -4.14
CA ASP A 47 31.87 22.41 -5.44
C ASP A 47 31.50 23.55 -6.39
N GLY A 48 32.17 23.58 -7.53
CA GLY A 48 32.25 24.71 -8.44
C GLY A 48 30.92 25.16 -9.05
N ASN A 49 30.87 26.45 -9.37
CA ASN A 49 29.91 27.12 -10.24
C ASN A 49 29.78 26.42 -11.61
N ASN A 50 28.99 25.37 -11.71
CA ASN A 50 28.50 24.87 -13.00
C ASN A 50 27.01 25.18 -13.07
N GLY A 51 26.57 25.90 -14.10
CA GLY A 51 25.16 26.10 -14.39
C GLY A 51 24.45 24.74 -14.38
N GLN A 52 23.38 24.63 -13.61
CA GLN A 52 22.56 23.42 -13.54
C GLN A 52 22.12 23.07 -14.97
N LEU A 53 22.69 22.00 -15.53
CA LEU A 53 22.23 21.42 -16.79
C LEU A 53 20.88 20.78 -16.49
N ASN A 54 19.79 21.52 -16.73
CA ASN A 54 18.45 20.98 -16.64
C ASN A 54 18.21 20.07 -17.85
N LEU A 55 18.43 18.79 -17.66
CA LEU A 55 18.13 17.78 -18.68
C LEU A 55 16.62 17.47 -18.69
N PRO A 56 16.06 17.08 -19.84
CA PRO A 56 14.68 16.59 -19.90
C PRO A 56 14.50 15.35 -19.01
N PRO A 57 13.29 15.12 -18.48
CA PRO A 57 13.01 13.94 -17.66
C PRO A 57 13.12 12.65 -18.48
N VAL A 58 13.46 11.57 -17.78
CA VAL A 58 13.61 10.23 -18.36
C VAL A 58 12.42 9.34 -17.99
N PHE A 59 11.91 8.60 -18.96
CA PHE A 59 10.87 7.58 -18.83
C PHE A 59 11.46 6.22 -19.22
N LEU A 60 11.74 5.39 -18.23
CA LEU A 60 12.34 4.06 -18.42
C LEU A 60 11.28 2.98 -18.16
N PHE A 61 10.95 2.18 -19.17
CA PHE A 61 10.00 1.08 -19.05
C PHE A 61 10.73 -0.22 -18.72
N VAL A 62 10.34 -0.90 -17.65
CA VAL A 62 10.88 -2.19 -17.20
C VAL A 62 9.76 -3.22 -17.24
N VAL A 63 9.79 -4.10 -18.24
CA VAL A 63 8.66 -4.97 -18.61
C VAL A 63 8.97 -6.44 -18.33
N ASP A 64 8.13 -7.09 -17.54
CA ASP A 64 8.13 -8.55 -17.38
C ASP A 64 7.59 -9.23 -18.64
N THR A 65 8.37 -10.15 -19.21
CA THR A 65 8.00 -10.92 -20.41
C THR A 65 7.58 -12.36 -20.09
N GLN A 66 7.54 -12.74 -18.81
CA GLN A 66 6.99 -14.02 -18.31
C GLN A 66 5.49 -13.92 -17.99
N VAL A 67 4.74 -13.30 -18.90
CA VAL A 67 3.28 -13.14 -18.82
C VAL A 67 2.64 -13.68 -20.09
N ASP A 68 1.35 -13.97 -20.04
CA ASP A 68 0.62 -14.44 -21.21
C ASP A 68 0.52 -13.35 -22.30
N MET A 69 0.24 -13.76 -23.54
CA MET A 69 0.22 -12.83 -24.67
C MET A 69 -0.83 -11.72 -24.51
N GLU A 70 -2.00 -12.02 -23.94
CA GLU A 70 -3.05 -11.03 -23.68
C GLU A 70 -2.56 -9.95 -22.70
N GLU A 71 -1.89 -10.37 -21.63
CA GLU A 71 -1.30 -9.49 -20.63
C GLU A 71 -0.18 -8.63 -21.22
N LEU A 72 0.73 -9.24 -21.99
CA LEU A 72 1.82 -8.50 -22.66
C LEU A 72 1.25 -7.48 -23.66
N THR A 73 0.18 -7.85 -24.37
CA THR A 73 -0.50 -6.94 -25.31
C THR A 73 -1.05 -5.72 -24.59
N ALA A 74 -1.72 -5.90 -23.45
CA ALA A 74 -2.21 -4.78 -22.65
C ALA A 74 -1.08 -3.86 -22.14
N ILE A 75 0.08 -4.42 -21.76
CA ILE A 75 1.27 -3.64 -21.41
C ILE A 75 1.77 -2.83 -22.62
N LYS A 76 1.90 -3.46 -23.80
CA LYS A 76 2.35 -2.79 -25.03
C LYS A 76 1.44 -1.63 -25.42
N GLU A 77 0.12 -1.84 -25.38
CA GLU A 77 -0.88 -0.83 -25.69
C GLU A 77 -0.81 0.34 -24.71
N SER A 78 -0.64 0.05 -23.41
CA SER A 78 -0.49 1.06 -22.37
C SER A 78 0.79 1.89 -22.56
N ILE A 79 1.93 1.24 -22.81
CA ILE A 79 3.18 1.95 -23.11
C ILE A 79 3.02 2.80 -24.38
N SER A 80 2.45 2.25 -25.46
CA SER A 80 2.24 2.98 -26.71
C SER A 80 1.36 4.22 -26.53
N MET A 81 0.30 4.10 -25.72
CA MET A 81 -0.53 5.24 -25.33
C MET A 81 0.29 6.29 -24.57
N SER A 82 1.12 5.90 -23.60
CA SER A 82 1.96 6.86 -22.88
C SER A 82 2.94 7.59 -23.81
N LEU A 83 3.57 6.88 -24.76
CA LEU A 83 4.50 7.47 -25.73
C LEU A 83 3.82 8.58 -26.55
N SER A 84 2.57 8.39 -26.95
CA SER A 84 1.83 9.42 -27.72
C SER A 84 1.52 10.70 -26.95
N ILE A 85 1.58 10.67 -25.61
CA ILE A 85 1.30 11.80 -24.72
C ILE A 85 2.61 12.48 -24.27
N LEU A 86 3.72 11.73 -24.25
CA LEU A 86 4.99 12.25 -23.79
C LEU A 86 5.52 13.38 -24.69
N PRO A 87 6.16 14.40 -24.10
CA PRO A 87 6.78 15.47 -24.89
C PRO A 87 7.87 14.94 -25.81
N PRO A 88 8.05 15.52 -27.02
CA PRO A 88 9.04 15.05 -28.00
C PRO A 88 10.49 15.00 -27.49
N GLN A 89 10.84 15.91 -26.57
CA GLN A 89 12.16 16.00 -25.95
C GLN A 89 12.37 15.08 -24.74
N ALA A 90 11.31 14.40 -24.26
CA ALA A 90 11.42 13.45 -23.16
C ALA A 90 12.30 12.27 -23.58
N LEU A 91 13.11 11.78 -22.66
CA LEU A 91 14.01 10.68 -22.96
C LEU A 91 13.34 9.36 -22.61
N VAL A 92 13.37 8.41 -23.53
CA VAL A 92 12.76 7.10 -23.34
C VAL A 92 13.78 5.98 -23.41
N GLY A 93 13.51 4.91 -22.68
CA GLY A 93 14.30 3.67 -22.71
C GLY A 93 13.45 2.46 -22.36
N LEU A 94 13.91 1.28 -22.78
CA LEU A 94 13.22 0.01 -22.56
C LEU A 94 14.18 -1.04 -22.02
N ILE A 95 13.74 -1.71 -20.96
CA ILE A 95 14.34 -2.93 -20.40
C ILE A 95 13.23 -3.98 -20.34
N THR A 96 13.50 -5.17 -20.83
CA THR A 96 12.62 -6.32 -20.64
C THR A 96 13.32 -7.37 -19.80
N PHE A 97 12.57 -8.14 -19.02
CA PHE A 97 13.17 -9.21 -18.23
C PHE A 97 12.33 -10.47 -18.21
N ASP A 98 13.03 -11.59 -18.05
CA ASP A 98 12.49 -12.91 -17.73
C ASP A 98 13.43 -13.57 -16.69
N ARG A 99 14.08 -14.68 -17.04
CA ARG A 99 15.26 -15.21 -16.34
C ARG A 99 16.47 -14.29 -16.52
N ASP A 100 16.56 -13.64 -17.68
CA ASP A 100 17.64 -12.75 -18.09
C ASP A 100 17.09 -11.33 -18.24
N VAL A 101 17.96 -10.33 -18.11
CA VAL A 101 17.58 -8.91 -18.25
C VAL A 101 18.13 -8.39 -19.56
N THR A 102 17.26 -7.86 -20.42
CA THR A 102 17.59 -7.36 -21.76
C THR A 102 17.42 -5.84 -21.79
N ILE A 103 18.49 -5.13 -22.12
CA ILE A 103 18.50 -3.67 -22.28
C ILE A 103 18.54 -3.36 -23.78
N TYR A 104 17.61 -2.53 -24.25
CA TYR A 104 17.53 -2.17 -25.66
C TYR A 104 18.31 -0.89 -25.94
N VAL A 105 19.05 -0.88 -27.04
CA VAL A 105 19.69 0.32 -27.57
C VAL A 105 18.65 1.10 -28.35
N MET A 106 18.43 2.38 -27.99
CA MET A 106 17.40 3.25 -28.56
C MET A 106 17.89 4.04 -29.79
N VAL A 107 19.13 3.83 -30.21
CA VAL A 107 19.65 4.39 -31.46
C VAL A 107 19.10 3.55 -32.60
N ASN A 108 18.34 4.19 -33.50
CA ASN A 108 17.80 3.52 -34.67
C ASN A 108 18.95 3.05 -35.58
N THR A 109 19.17 1.74 -35.58
CA THR A 109 20.07 1.03 -36.48
C THR A 109 19.22 0.06 -37.31
N LEU A 110 19.76 -0.47 -38.42
CA LEU A 110 19.03 -1.43 -39.27
C LEU A 110 18.66 -2.74 -38.54
N LEU A 111 19.16 -2.98 -37.32
CA LEU A 111 18.97 -4.18 -36.51
C LEU A 111 18.68 -3.79 -35.06
N ILE A 112 17.86 -4.57 -34.35
CA ILE A 112 17.58 -4.32 -32.93
C ILE A 112 18.77 -4.78 -32.08
N ASP A 113 19.58 -3.82 -31.64
CA ASP A 113 20.72 -4.07 -30.76
C ASP A 113 20.29 -4.16 -29.29
N THR A 114 20.71 -5.24 -28.61
CA THR A 114 20.38 -5.49 -27.20
C THR A 114 21.58 -5.95 -26.39
N TYR A 115 21.55 -5.69 -25.08
CA TYR A 115 22.52 -6.20 -24.10
C TYR A 115 21.81 -7.11 -23.11
N ILE A 116 22.30 -8.34 -22.94
CA ILE A 116 21.70 -9.35 -22.08
C ILE A 116 22.57 -9.57 -20.86
N PHE A 117 21.99 -9.43 -19.67
CA PHE A 117 22.61 -9.75 -18.39
C PHE A 117 21.92 -10.96 -17.78
N HIS A 118 22.71 -11.87 -17.21
CA HIS A 118 22.15 -13.02 -16.53
C HIS A 118 21.51 -12.65 -15.20
N GLY A 119 20.29 -13.12 -14.93
CA GLY A 119 19.51 -12.70 -13.76
C GLY A 119 20.03 -13.18 -12.40
N LEU A 120 20.94 -14.17 -12.35
CA LEU A 120 21.45 -14.74 -11.08
C LEU A 120 22.19 -13.76 -10.18
N THR A 121 22.77 -12.71 -10.75
CA THR A 121 23.62 -11.76 -10.03
C THR A 121 23.21 -10.35 -10.39
N ALA A 122 23.10 -9.48 -9.39
CA ALA A 122 22.95 -8.04 -9.61
C ALA A 122 24.35 -7.45 -9.88
N PRO A 123 24.65 -7.03 -11.12
CA PRO A 123 25.94 -6.43 -11.43
C PRO A 123 26.07 -5.06 -10.75
N SER A 124 27.27 -4.73 -10.26
CA SER A 124 27.54 -3.42 -9.67
C SER A 124 27.42 -2.31 -10.72
N THR A 125 27.09 -1.08 -10.30
CA THR A 125 27.06 0.11 -11.18
C THR A 125 28.34 0.24 -12.03
N LYS A 126 29.52 -0.03 -11.45
CA LYS A 126 30.82 -0.03 -12.17
C LYS A 126 30.93 -1.12 -13.23
N THR A 127 30.36 -2.30 -12.99
CA THR A 127 30.36 -3.40 -13.95
C THR A 127 29.45 -3.06 -15.13
N ILE A 128 28.26 -2.53 -14.84
CA ILE A 128 27.30 -2.07 -15.85
C ILE A 128 27.95 -1.00 -16.73
N GLN A 129 28.60 0.00 -16.13
CA GLN A 129 29.31 1.05 -16.85
C GLN A 129 30.33 0.49 -17.85
N ARG A 130 31.16 -0.48 -17.42
CA ARG A 130 32.18 -1.09 -18.28
C ARG A 130 31.59 -1.90 -19.42
N HIS A 131 30.57 -2.72 -19.16
CA HIS A 131 29.96 -3.59 -20.17
C HIS A 131 29.12 -2.81 -21.19
N LEU A 132 28.36 -1.82 -20.71
CA LEU A 132 27.52 -1.00 -21.59
C LEU A 132 28.30 0.09 -22.32
N GLN A 133 29.53 0.37 -21.88
CA GLN A 133 30.37 1.47 -22.37
C GLN A 133 29.64 2.81 -22.28
N VAL A 134 28.93 3.03 -21.17
CA VAL A 134 28.24 4.30 -20.90
C VAL A 134 29.29 5.33 -20.54
N GLU A 135 29.45 6.33 -21.41
CA GLU A 135 30.20 7.53 -21.06
C GLU A 135 29.41 8.31 -20.01
N LEU A 136 30.05 8.60 -18.87
CA LEU A 136 29.45 9.45 -17.85
C LEU A 136 29.25 10.84 -18.47
N LEU A 137 28.06 11.44 -18.28
CA LEU A 137 27.81 12.83 -18.72
C LEU A 137 28.88 13.81 -18.21
N MET A 138 29.58 13.47 -17.13
CA MET A 138 30.62 14.28 -16.50
C MET A 138 31.97 14.25 -17.24
N THR A 139 32.23 13.23 -18.09
CA THR A 139 33.53 13.05 -18.76
C THR A 139 33.65 13.74 -20.13
N GLY A 140 32.58 14.36 -20.63
CA GLY A 140 32.59 15.17 -21.86
C GLY A 140 33.23 16.57 -21.73
N MET A 141 33.87 16.89 -20.60
CA MET A 141 34.60 18.15 -20.41
C MET A 141 36.05 18.05 -20.86
N THR A 142 36.31 17.80 -22.14
CA THR A 142 37.62 18.09 -22.72
C THR A 142 37.70 19.58 -23.03
N GLN A 143 38.59 20.29 -22.30
CA GLN A 143 38.92 21.69 -22.55
C GLN A 143 39.50 21.85 -23.96
N THR A 144 38.66 22.27 -24.90
CA THR A 144 39.11 22.91 -26.14
C THR A 144 38.35 24.23 -26.29
N TYR A 145 39.10 25.27 -26.63
CA TYR A 145 38.69 26.66 -26.60
C TYR A 145 37.45 26.94 -27.46
N GLY A 146 36.40 27.48 -26.83
CA GLY A 146 35.32 28.21 -27.49
C GLY A 146 34.12 27.35 -27.93
N GLN A 147 32.96 27.66 -27.34
CA GLN A 147 31.63 27.07 -27.57
C GLN A 147 31.38 25.70 -26.91
N VAL A 148 30.86 25.77 -25.69
CA VAL A 148 30.28 24.64 -24.96
C VAL A 148 28.85 24.42 -25.47
N THR A 149 28.67 23.54 -26.45
CA THR A 149 27.38 22.88 -26.67
C THR A 149 27.40 21.56 -25.92
N PRO A 150 26.61 21.36 -24.84
CA PRO A 150 26.45 20.05 -24.25
C PRO A 150 25.79 19.16 -25.30
N SER A 151 26.54 18.21 -25.85
CA SER A 151 25.95 17.23 -26.75
C SER A 151 25.23 16.18 -25.88
N PRO A 152 23.89 16.05 -25.92
CA PRO A 152 23.15 15.04 -25.16
C PRO A 152 23.33 13.62 -25.74
N THR A 153 24.37 13.41 -26.54
CA THR A 153 24.38 12.49 -27.66
C THR A 153 25.17 11.21 -27.39
N GLY A 154 25.79 11.08 -26.20
CA GLY A 154 26.63 9.94 -25.83
C GLY A 154 25.90 8.74 -25.24
N ASN A 155 24.63 8.88 -24.81
CA ASN A 155 23.87 7.76 -24.27
C ASN A 155 23.00 7.11 -25.35
N LYS A 156 23.35 5.87 -25.71
CA LYS A 156 22.62 5.07 -26.71
C LYS A 156 21.38 4.36 -26.15
N PHE A 157 21.21 4.31 -24.83
CA PHE A 157 20.10 3.60 -24.16
C PHE A 157 18.92 4.50 -23.82
N LEU A 158 19.15 5.81 -23.71
CA LEU A 158 18.14 6.82 -23.42
C LEU A 158 18.20 7.86 -24.54
N ARG A 159 17.16 7.93 -25.38
CA ARG A 159 17.10 8.86 -26.52
C ARG A 159 15.85 9.73 -26.46
N PRO A 160 15.90 10.96 -27.01
CA PRO A 160 14.71 11.79 -27.17
C PRO A 160 13.64 11.05 -27.95
N LEU A 161 12.41 11.11 -27.48
CA LEU A 161 11.27 10.42 -28.08
C LEU A 161 11.14 10.75 -29.57
N ILE A 162 11.30 12.02 -29.95
CA ILE A 162 11.22 12.47 -31.34
C ILE A 162 12.18 11.75 -32.29
N GLU A 163 13.28 11.19 -31.78
CA GLU A 163 14.29 10.49 -32.57
C GLU A 163 14.05 8.98 -32.65
N CYS A 164 13.39 8.39 -31.64
CA CYS A 164 13.28 6.93 -31.50
C CYS A 164 11.84 6.41 -31.37
N GLU A 165 10.80 7.26 -31.44
CA GLU A 165 9.41 6.85 -31.23
C GLU A 165 8.97 5.69 -32.14
N MET A 166 9.12 5.84 -33.46
CA MET A 166 8.73 4.79 -34.41
C MET A 166 9.52 3.50 -34.18
N TYR A 167 10.81 3.61 -33.87
CA TYR A 167 11.69 2.48 -33.62
C TYR A 167 11.32 1.75 -32.33
N LEU A 168 11.00 2.49 -31.26
CA LEU A 168 10.50 1.92 -30.01
C LEU A 168 9.14 1.23 -30.21
N GLN A 169 8.24 1.81 -30.99
CA GLN A 169 6.96 1.17 -31.32
C GLN A 169 7.16 -0.15 -32.10
N GLU A 170 8.13 -0.21 -33.03
CA GLU A 170 8.48 -1.44 -33.73
C GLU A 170 9.01 -2.52 -32.77
N ILE A 171 9.91 -2.15 -31.85
CA ILE A 171 10.40 -3.06 -30.80
C ILE A 171 9.23 -3.57 -29.96
N LEU A 172 8.35 -2.69 -29.47
CA LEU A 172 7.19 -3.06 -28.65
C LEU A 172 6.25 -4.02 -29.39
N LEU A 173 5.99 -3.77 -30.68
CA LEU A 173 5.17 -4.64 -31.51
C LEU A 173 5.79 -6.04 -31.58
N GLY A 174 7.10 -6.13 -31.78
CA GLY A 174 7.86 -7.37 -31.88
C GLY A 174 8.14 -8.11 -30.56
N LEU A 175 7.82 -7.54 -29.39
CA LEU A 175 8.01 -8.26 -28.12
C LEU A 175 7.08 -9.49 -28.04
N GLU A 176 7.61 -10.63 -27.64
CA GLU A 176 6.81 -11.84 -27.44
C GLU A 176 6.98 -12.37 -26.01
N PRO A 177 5.96 -13.05 -25.45
CA PRO A 177 6.10 -13.80 -24.22
C PRO A 177 7.27 -14.76 -24.31
N LYS A 178 8.15 -14.74 -23.30
CA LYS A 178 9.27 -15.67 -23.24
C LYS A 178 8.76 -17.03 -22.73
N ASN A 179 8.08 -17.78 -23.59
CA ASN A 179 7.53 -19.11 -23.28
C ASN A 179 8.63 -20.18 -23.23
N ARG A 180 9.53 -20.10 -22.23
CA ARG A 180 10.43 -21.21 -21.91
C ARG A 180 9.57 -22.34 -21.32
N PRO A 181 9.83 -23.62 -21.65
CA PRO A 181 9.09 -24.73 -21.04
C PRO A 181 9.26 -24.70 -19.52
N VAL A 182 8.19 -24.40 -18.80
CA VAL A 182 8.14 -24.46 -17.33
C VAL A 182 7.57 -25.82 -16.95
N HIS A 183 8.25 -26.53 -16.06
CA HIS A 183 7.73 -27.80 -15.54
C HIS A 183 6.42 -27.55 -14.76
N LYS A 184 5.49 -28.50 -14.77
CA LYS A 184 4.16 -28.32 -14.12
C LYS A 184 4.22 -27.98 -12.64
N ASP A 185 5.28 -28.42 -11.96
CA ASP A 185 5.51 -28.21 -10.53
C ASP A 185 6.40 -26.99 -10.24
N LYS A 186 6.72 -26.20 -11.28
CA LYS A 186 7.62 -25.06 -11.18
C LYS A 186 6.94 -23.75 -11.59
N ARG A 187 7.40 -22.65 -11.01
CA ARG A 187 7.11 -21.28 -11.42
C ARG A 187 8.05 -20.87 -12.53
N PRO A 188 7.65 -19.90 -13.37
CA PRO A 188 8.57 -19.24 -14.28
C PRO A 188 9.71 -18.58 -13.51
N LEU A 189 10.93 -18.59 -14.07
CA LEU A 189 12.08 -17.89 -13.51
C LEU A 189 11.99 -16.40 -13.84
N ARG A 190 11.86 -15.56 -12.81
CA ARG A 190 11.70 -14.10 -12.93
C ARG A 190 12.78 -13.37 -12.14
N ALA A 191 13.59 -12.58 -12.83
CA ALA A 191 14.72 -11.83 -12.29
C ALA A 191 14.38 -10.36 -12.02
N SER A 192 13.23 -10.09 -11.41
CA SER A 192 12.69 -8.73 -11.19
C SER A 192 13.65 -7.85 -10.38
N GLY A 193 14.30 -8.40 -9.35
CA GLY A 193 15.26 -7.64 -8.54
C GLY A 193 16.52 -7.24 -9.31
N THR A 194 17.04 -8.12 -10.17
CA THR A 194 18.17 -7.79 -11.06
C THR A 194 17.78 -6.74 -12.09
N ALA A 195 16.58 -6.84 -12.67
CA ALA A 195 16.06 -5.87 -13.65
C ALA A 195 15.97 -4.47 -13.04
N LEU A 196 15.37 -4.35 -11.84
CA LEU A 196 15.29 -3.09 -11.10
C LEU A 196 16.66 -2.54 -10.72
N SER A 197 17.58 -3.41 -10.27
CA SER A 197 18.96 -2.98 -9.96
C SER A 197 19.66 -2.41 -11.19
N ILE A 198 19.53 -3.05 -12.35
CA ILE A 198 20.13 -2.58 -13.60
C ILE A 198 19.49 -1.27 -14.05
N ALA A 199 18.17 -1.15 -13.99
CA ALA A 199 17.45 0.07 -14.36
C ALA A 199 17.89 1.27 -13.52
N ILE A 200 17.97 1.10 -12.19
CA ILE A 200 18.40 2.17 -11.28
C ILE A 200 19.87 2.53 -11.50
N SER A 201 20.76 1.54 -11.67
CA SER A 201 22.17 1.79 -11.96
C SER A 201 22.39 2.44 -13.33
N LEU A 202 21.56 2.11 -14.34
CA LEU A 202 21.62 2.74 -15.65
C LEU A 202 21.25 4.23 -15.52
N LEU A 203 20.17 4.55 -14.80
CA LEU A 203 19.80 5.93 -14.52
C LEU A 203 20.86 6.65 -13.68
N GLU A 204 21.44 6.01 -12.67
CA GLU A 204 22.53 6.58 -11.87
C GLU A 204 23.75 6.97 -12.72
N LEU A 205 24.10 6.16 -13.71
CA LEU A 205 25.21 6.43 -14.64
C LEU A 205 24.88 7.54 -15.64
N CYS A 206 23.66 7.51 -16.16
CA CYS A 206 23.25 8.36 -17.28
C CYS A 206 22.66 9.69 -16.83
N TYR A 207 22.07 9.75 -15.64
CA TYR A 207 21.32 10.86 -15.05
C TYR A 207 21.65 10.98 -13.57
N PRO A 208 22.91 11.30 -13.19
CA PRO A 208 23.30 11.35 -11.79
C PRO A 208 22.58 12.48 -11.04
N LYS A 209 22.65 12.43 -9.71
CA LYS A 209 22.06 13.40 -8.78
C LYS A 209 22.21 14.86 -9.25
N ASN A 210 21.13 15.64 -9.14
CA ASN A 210 21.04 17.08 -9.47
C ASN A 210 21.15 17.44 -10.97
N THR A 211 21.13 16.47 -11.90
CA THR A 211 21.11 16.73 -13.36
C THR A 211 19.72 16.62 -14.00
N GLY A 212 18.82 15.87 -13.36
CA GLY A 212 17.46 15.63 -13.83
C GLY A 212 16.79 14.56 -12.99
N SER A 213 15.51 14.26 -13.29
CA SER A 213 14.79 13.16 -12.66
C SER A 213 14.44 12.10 -13.70
N GLY A 214 14.52 10.84 -13.28
CA GLY A 214 14.13 9.69 -14.08
C GLY A 214 12.99 8.95 -13.39
N ARG A 215 12.05 8.46 -14.17
CA ARG A 215 10.88 7.70 -13.71
C ARG A 215 10.88 6.33 -14.34
N VAL A 216 10.96 5.30 -13.50
CA VAL A 216 10.99 3.89 -13.88
C VAL A 216 9.59 3.31 -13.74
N PHE A 217 9.01 2.83 -14.84
CA PHE A 217 7.71 2.15 -14.84
C PHE A 217 7.96 0.64 -14.85
N THR A 218 7.66 -0.01 -13.73
CA THR A 218 7.94 -1.45 -13.56
C THR A 218 6.65 -2.25 -13.68
N PHE A 219 6.52 -3.06 -14.73
CA PHE A 219 5.38 -3.95 -14.93
C PHE A 219 5.76 -5.35 -14.46
N LEU A 220 5.05 -5.84 -13.44
CA LEU A 220 5.34 -7.09 -12.73
C LEU A 220 4.15 -8.03 -12.85
N GLY A 221 4.34 -9.19 -13.48
CA GLY A 221 3.27 -10.18 -13.68
C GLY A 221 3.22 -11.30 -12.66
N GLY A 222 3.98 -11.21 -11.55
CA GLY A 222 4.27 -12.33 -10.67
C GLY A 222 5.56 -12.15 -9.84
N PRO A 223 5.82 -13.03 -8.86
CA PRO A 223 6.90 -12.83 -7.90
C PRO A 223 8.29 -13.06 -8.48
N CYS A 224 9.28 -12.34 -7.92
CA CYS A 224 10.69 -12.59 -8.24
C CYS A 224 11.08 -13.98 -7.72
N SER A 225 11.38 -14.90 -8.64
CA SER A 225 11.72 -16.31 -8.34
C SER A 225 13.17 -16.66 -8.65
N TYR A 226 13.96 -15.70 -9.12
CA TYR A 226 15.32 -15.92 -9.57
C TYR A 226 16.24 -14.74 -9.26
N GLY A 227 17.43 -15.03 -8.72
CA GLY A 227 18.45 -14.02 -8.44
C GLY A 227 18.20 -13.17 -7.18
N PRO A 228 18.91 -12.02 -7.03
CA PRO A 228 18.68 -11.07 -5.96
C PRO A 228 17.27 -10.51 -5.99
N GLY A 229 16.69 -10.27 -4.80
CA GLY A 229 15.30 -9.83 -4.69
C GLY A 229 14.27 -10.98 -4.70
N MET A 230 14.71 -12.24 -4.68
CA MET A 230 13.81 -13.40 -4.71
C MET A 230 12.83 -13.40 -3.52
N VAL A 231 11.54 -13.55 -3.83
CA VAL A 231 10.41 -13.54 -2.87
C VAL A 231 10.02 -14.97 -2.48
N VAL A 232 10.05 -15.87 -3.46
CA VAL A 232 9.77 -17.30 -3.34
C VAL A 232 10.65 -18.04 -4.34
N ASP A 233 10.96 -19.32 -4.12
CA ASP A 233 11.64 -20.13 -5.12
C ASP A 233 10.70 -20.57 -6.26
N ASP A 234 11.26 -21.29 -7.22
CA ASP A 234 10.52 -21.81 -8.35
C ASP A 234 9.66 -23.03 -8.02
N ASP A 235 9.78 -23.68 -6.85
CA ASP A 235 8.98 -24.87 -6.52
C ASP A 235 7.56 -24.52 -6.09
N LEU A 236 6.55 -24.93 -6.86
CA LEU A 236 5.14 -24.63 -6.55
C LEU A 236 4.65 -25.20 -5.22
N ILE A 237 5.32 -26.24 -4.72
CA ILE A 237 5.07 -26.84 -3.39
C ILE A 237 5.28 -25.79 -2.29
N ASN A 238 6.25 -24.90 -2.46
CA ASN A 238 6.54 -23.84 -1.50
C ASN A 238 5.58 -22.68 -1.75
N SER A 239 4.67 -22.41 -0.83
CA SER A 239 3.74 -21.30 -0.93
C SER A 239 4.44 -19.94 -0.77
N ILE A 240 3.88 -18.90 -1.38
CA ILE A 240 4.32 -17.53 -1.12
C ILE A 240 3.93 -17.15 0.32
N ARG A 241 4.79 -16.42 1.03
CA ARG A 241 4.57 -16.08 2.45
C ARG A 241 3.21 -15.43 2.73
N SER A 242 2.64 -15.77 3.88
CA SER A 242 1.49 -15.13 4.50
C SER A 242 1.90 -14.29 5.72
N HIS A 243 0.98 -13.50 6.30
CA HIS A 243 1.24 -12.81 7.58
C HIS A 243 1.59 -13.80 8.70
N HIS A 244 0.93 -14.97 8.73
CA HIS A 244 1.25 -16.02 9.70
C HIS A 244 2.69 -16.52 9.57
N ASP A 245 3.19 -16.68 8.34
CA ASP A 245 4.58 -17.08 8.10
C ASP A 245 5.56 -15.98 8.53
N ILE A 246 5.19 -14.70 8.39
CA ILE A 246 6.00 -13.57 8.83
C ILE A 246 6.10 -13.55 10.35
N ASP A 247 4.96 -13.68 11.05
CA ASP A 247 4.88 -13.66 12.51
C ASP A 247 5.66 -14.83 13.14
N THR A 248 5.54 -16.02 12.55
CA THR A 248 6.27 -17.22 12.99
C THR A 248 7.73 -17.25 12.53
N ASN A 249 8.20 -16.22 11.81
CA ASN A 249 9.51 -16.16 11.17
C ASN A 249 9.81 -17.34 10.21
N ASN A 250 8.78 -17.96 9.64
CA ASN A 250 8.86 -19.03 8.63
C ASN A 250 9.02 -18.48 7.20
N CYS A 251 9.85 -17.45 7.01
CA CYS A 251 10.03 -16.78 5.72
C CYS A 251 11.53 -16.68 5.38
N PRO A 252 12.09 -17.64 4.62
CA PRO A 252 13.53 -17.73 4.40
C PRO A 252 14.09 -16.53 3.60
N TYR A 253 13.31 -15.97 2.69
CA TYR A 253 13.79 -14.90 1.78
C TYR A 253 13.57 -13.48 2.31
N LEU A 254 12.56 -13.28 3.16
CA LEU A 254 12.00 -11.98 3.50
C LEU A 254 13.06 -10.94 3.93
N LYS A 255 13.84 -11.24 4.98
CA LYS A 255 14.79 -10.27 5.56
C LYS A 255 15.87 -9.83 4.56
N LYS A 256 16.38 -10.77 3.75
CA LYS A 256 17.40 -10.49 2.73
C LYS A 256 16.81 -9.66 1.59
N THR A 257 15.60 -9.99 1.16
CA THR A 257 14.91 -9.38 0.02
C THR A 257 14.40 -7.99 0.34
N THR A 258 13.78 -7.76 1.50
CA THR A 258 13.37 -6.43 1.96
C THR A 258 14.56 -5.48 2.02
N ARG A 259 15.70 -5.91 2.60
CA ARG A 259 16.91 -5.08 2.68
C ARG A 259 17.49 -4.77 1.29
N PHE A 260 17.42 -5.72 0.36
CA PHE A 260 17.87 -5.52 -1.01
C PHE A 260 17.07 -4.41 -1.71
N TYR A 261 15.74 -4.50 -1.70
CA TYR A 261 14.88 -3.49 -2.32
C TYR A 261 14.91 -2.14 -1.57
N GLU A 262 15.06 -2.16 -0.26
CA GLU A 262 15.28 -0.96 0.52
C GLU A 262 16.55 -0.23 0.06
N ASN A 263 17.68 -0.91 -0.06
CA ASN A 263 18.92 -0.28 -0.55
C ASN A 263 18.78 0.28 -1.97
N LEU A 264 18.07 -0.42 -2.87
CA LEU A 264 17.77 0.08 -4.21
C LEU A 264 16.89 1.33 -4.18
N ALA A 265 15.84 1.33 -3.37
CA ALA A 265 14.96 2.50 -3.21
C ALA A 265 15.71 3.70 -2.63
N LYS A 266 16.61 3.48 -1.65
CA LYS A 266 17.49 4.52 -1.10
C LYS A 266 18.43 5.09 -2.17
N SER A 267 19.01 4.25 -3.03
CA SER A 267 19.85 4.68 -4.16
C SER A 267 19.06 5.47 -5.20
N ALA A 268 17.87 5.00 -5.60
CA ALA A 268 17.00 5.71 -6.54
C ALA A 268 16.59 7.09 -6.00
N CYS A 269 16.13 7.15 -4.75
CA CYS A 269 15.76 8.41 -4.08
C CYS A 269 16.96 9.36 -3.97
N GLY A 270 18.14 8.86 -3.58
CA GLY A 270 19.36 9.65 -3.46
C GLY A 270 19.82 10.29 -4.77
N ASN A 271 19.52 9.66 -5.91
CA ASN A 271 19.80 10.17 -7.25
C ASN A 271 18.64 11.00 -7.85
N GLY A 272 17.52 11.15 -7.13
CA GLY A 272 16.37 11.92 -7.61
C GLY A 272 15.51 11.17 -8.63
N HIS A 273 15.45 9.83 -8.54
CA HIS A 273 14.66 8.97 -9.42
C HIS A 273 13.43 8.39 -8.72
N VAL A 274 12.39 8.13 -9.50
CA VAL A 274 11.12 7.51 -9.08
C VAL A 274 11.01 6.11 -9.63
N VAL A 275 10.48 5.18 -8.83
CA VAL A 275 10.18 3.82 -9.27
C VAL A 275 8.70 3.52 -9.00
N ASP A 276 7.92 3.42 -10.07
CA ASP A 276 6.53 2.98 -10.05
C ASP A 276 6.45 1.45 -10.19
N LEU A 277 5.54 0.84 -9.45
CA LEU A 277 5.29 -0.59 -9.42
C LEU A 277 3.85 -0.89 -9.86
N PHE A 278 3.69 -1.54 -11.01
CA PHE A 278 2.43 -2.06 -11.51
C PHE A 278 2.44 -3.58 -11.40
N ALA A 279 1.85 -4.09 -10.33
CA ALA A 279 1.80 -5.51 -10.03
C ALA A 279 0.42 -6.06 -10.40
N CYS A 280 0.33 -6.72 -11.57
CA CYS A 280 -0.88 -7.41 -11.98
C CYS A 280 -0.65 -8.93 -11.98
N SER A 281 -1.27 -9.63 -11.03
CA SER A 281 -1.18 -11.08 -10.91
C SER A 281 -2.27 -11.59 -9.97
N VAL A 282 -2.79 -12.79 -10.26
CA VAL A 282 -3.75 -13.49 -9.38
C VAL A 282 -3.14 -13.86 -8.03
N ASN A 283 -1.82 -14.08 -8.00
CA ASN A 283 -1.04 -14.35 -6.78
C ASN A 283 -0.21 -13.14 -6.34
N GLN A 284 0.32 -13.18 -5.12
CA GLN A 284 1.25 -12.18 -4.61
C GLN A 284 2.51 -12.03 -5.49
N VAL A 285 3.04 -10.81 -5.57
CA VAL A 285 4.16 -10.40 -6.44
C VAL A 285 5.42 -10.04 -5.62
N GLY A 286 5.27 -9.70 -4.34
CA GLY A 286 6.36 -9.20 -3.50
C GLY A 286 6.29 -7.70 -3.23
N LEU A 287 5.10 -7.10 -3.30
CA LEU A 287 4.92 -5.69 -2.95
C LEU A 287 5.35 -5.41 -1.51
N TYR A 288 5.17 -6.37 -0.59
CA TYR A 288 5.63 -6.24 0.79
C TYR A 288 7.13 -5.94 0.90
N GLU A 289 7.98 -6.62 0.14
CA GLU A 289 9.43 -6.36 0.12
C GLU A 289 9.81 -5.13 -0.68
N MET A 290 9.03 -4.80 -1.72
CA MET A 290 9.27 -3.66 -2.62
C MET A 290 8.67 -2.34 -2.11
N LYS A 291 7.97 -2.33 -0.97
CA LYS A 291 7.26 -1.17 -0.40
C LYS A 291 8.12 0.09 -0.24
N SER A 292 9.43 -0.12 -0.04
CA SER A 292 10.43 0.93 0.07
C SER A 292 10.46 1.85 -1.15
N PHE A 293 10.15 1.38 -2.36
CA PHE A 293 10.09 2.25 -3.54
C PHE A 293 9.00 3.31 -3.42
N ALA A 294 7.80 2.93 -3.01
CA ALA A 294 6.71 3.87 -2.79
C ALA A 294 7.00 4.80 -1.59
N LYS A 295 7.61 4.27 -0.51
CA LYS A 295 7.95 5.05 0.69
C LYS A 295 9.03 6.11 0.44
N TYR A 296 10.11 5.76 -0.26
CA TYR A 296 11.29 6.62 -0.44
C TYR A 296 11.23 7.48 -1.69
N THR A 297 10.80 6.90 -2.82
CA THR A 297 10.82 7.61 -4.12
C THR A 297 9.50 8.31 -4.42
N GLY A 298 8.43 7.97 -3.71
CA GLY A 298 7.07 8.44 -3.96
C GLY A 298 6.43 7.91 -5.24
N GLY A 299 7.00 6.84 -5.79
CA GLY A 299 6.43 6.12 -6.92
C GLY A 299 5.05 5.55 -6.60
N HIS A 300 4.27 5.40 -7.66
CA HIS A 300 2.96 4.78 -7.60
C HIS A 300 3.09 3.27 -7.38
N MET A 301 2.16 2.72 -6.61
CA MET A 301 2.00 1.29 -6.43
C MET A 301 0.57 0.96 -6.85
N VAL A 302 0.43 0.13 -7.89
CA VAL A 302 -0.86 -0.36 -8.39
C VAL A 302 -0.86 -1.88 -8.25
N MET A 303 -1.92 -2.41 -7.64
CA MET A 303 -2.15 -3.85 -7.49
C MET A 303 -3.46 -4.22 -8.22
N CYS A 304 -3.38 -5.23 -9.07
CA CYS A 304 -4.44 -5.69 -9.97
C CYS A 304 -4.35 -7.21 -10.17
N GLU A 305 -5.40 -7.82 -10.69
CA GLU A 305 -5.36 -9.24 -11.08
C GLU A 305 -4.74 -9.43 -12.47
N ALA A 306 -4.96 -8.47 -13.39
CA ALA A 306 -4.55 -8.51 -14.80
C ALA A 306 -4.25 -7.11 -15.35
N PHE A 307 -3.32 -7.01 -16.29
CA PHE A 307 -2.97 -5.80 -17.03
C PHE A 307 -4.06 -5.40 -18.04
N ASN A 308 -4.87 -6.33 -18.53
CA ASN A 308 -6.02 -5.98 -19.39
C ASN A 308 -7.22 -5.39 -18.60
N SER A 309 -7.11 -5.29 -17.28
CA SER A 309 -8.19 -4.80 -16.42
C SER A 309 -8.34 -3.27 -16.50
N PRO A 310 -9.56 -2.73 -16.35
CA PRO A 310 -9.77 -1.28 -16.27
C PRO A 310 -9.05 -0.66 -15.06
N GLN A 311 -8.84 -1.45 -13.99
CA GLN A 311 -8.07 -1.02 -12.82
C GLN A 311 -6.66 -0.59 -13.20
N PHE A 312 -5.94 -1.41 -13.96
CA PHE A 312 -4.59 -1.06 -14.41
C PHE A 312 -4.64 0.03 -15.49
N ILE A 313 -5.40 -0.18 -16.57
CA ILE A 313 -5.38 0.69 -17.76
C ILE A 313 -5.73 2.12 -17.37
N THR A 314 -6.82 2.33 -16.64
CA THR A 314 -7.26 3.68 -16.25
C THR A 314 -6.34 4.29 -15.19
N SER A 315 -5.83 3.51 -14.23
CA SER A 315 -4.89 4.03 -13.24
C SER A 315 -3.56 4.45 -13.88
N TYR A 316 -3.10 3.71 -14.88
CA TYR A 316 -1.89 4.03 -15.64
C TYR A 316 -2.09 5.29 -16.49
N GLN A 317 -3.21 5.39 -17.22
CA GLN A 317 -3.58 6.58 -18.01
C GLN A 317 -3.58 7.85 -17.16
N ARG A 318 -4.12 7.80 -15.93
CA ARG A 318 -4.19 8.95 -15.02
C ARG A 318 -2.83 9.55 -14.67
N LEU A 319 -1.75 8.77 -14.74
CA LEU A 319 -0.41 9.30 -14.51
C LEU A 319 -0.03 10.33 -15.57
N PHE A 320 -0.56 10.19 -16.78
CA PHE A 320 -0.28 11.05 -17.93
C PHE A 320 -1.38 12.10 -18.15
N SER A 321 -2.08 12.50 -17.08
CA SER A 321 -3.09 13.57 -17.15
C SER A 321 -2.47 14.88 -17.65
N LEU A 322 -3.21 15.58 -18.48
CA LEU A 322 -2.81 16.85 -19.09
C LEU A 322 -3.53 18.02 -18.41
N ASP A 323 -2.82 19.14 -18.27
CA ASP A 323 -3.38 20.41 -17.82
C ASP A 323 -4.22 21.10 -18.91
N GLU A 324 -4.85 22.24 -18.58
CA GLU A 324 -5.65 23.03 -19.53
C GLU A 324 -4.84 23.52 -20.75
N GLN A 325 -3.51 23.58 -20.62
CA GLN A 325 -2.59 23.99 -21.69
C GLN A 325 -2.04 22.79 -22.48
N GLY A 326 -2.47 21.56 -22.18
CA GLY A 326 -2.04 20.34 -22.85
C GLY A 326 -0.67 19.82 -22.42
N ASN A 327 -0.11 20.30 -21.31
CA ASN A 327 1.14 19.76 -20.74
C ASN A 327 0.83 18.70 -19.68
N LEU A 328 1.75 17.76 -19.50
CA LEU A 328 1.64 16.80 -18.41
C LEU A 328 1.63 17.49 -17.04
N GLU A 329 0.67 17.10 -16.19
CA GLU A 329 0.51 17.65 -14.84
C GLU A 329 1.65 17.28 -13.89
N MET A 330 2.38 16.20 -14.20
CA MET A 330 3.52 15.79 -13.38
C MET A 330 4.68 16.80 -13.50
N ALA A 331 5.41 16.95 -12.41
CA ALA A 331 6.55 17.83 -12.29
C ALA A 331 7.73 17.07 -11.69
N PHE A 332 8.94 17.51 -11.97
CA PHE A 332 10.17 16.83 -11.58
C PHE A 332 11.11 17.74 -10.80
N ASN A 333 12.08 17.12 -10.13
CA ASN A 333 13.16 17.79 -9.41
C ASN A 333 12.64 18.86 -8.44
N ALA A 334 11.67 18.47 -7.62
CA ALA A 334 11.03 19.40 -6.72
C ALA A 334 11.76 19.51 -5.39
N THR A 335 11.81 20.71 -4.84
CA THR A 335 12.23 20.96 -3.46
C THR A 335 11.17 21.76 -2.73
N VAL A 336 10.84 21.36 -1.50
CA VAL A 336 9.88 22.06 -0.64
C VAL A 336 10.63 22.62 0.55
N GLU A 337 10.87 23.92 0.56
CA GLU A 337 11.40 24.66 1.70
C GLU A 337 10.25 25.09 2.62
N VAL A 338 10.44 24.95 3.93
CA VAL A 338 9.46 25.30 4.95
C VAL A 338 10.06 26.35 5.88
N LYS A 339 9.45 27.54 5.88
CA LYS A 339 9.81 28.64 6.79
C LYS A 339 8.72 28.80 7.84
N THR A 340 9.13 28.85 9.09
CA THR A 340 8.21 29.00 10.23
C THR A 340 8.60 30.21 11.07
N SER A 341 7.63 30.75 11.82
CA SER A 341 7.91 31.63 12.96
C SER A 341 8.84 30.95 13.97
N ARG A 342 9.52 31.73 14.81
CA ARG A 342 10.56 31.22 15.73
C ARG A 342 10.02 30.20 16.74
N GLU A 343 8.76 30.36 17.11
CA GLU A 343 8.00 29.58 18.07
C GLU A 343 7.57 28.20 17.53
N LEU A 344 7.72 27.95 16.23
CA LEU A 344 7.27 26.71 15.58
C LEU A 344 8.40 26.06 14.81
N LYS A 345 8.56 24.75 14.96
CA LYS A 345 9.55 23.94 14.22
C LYS A 345 8.89 22.72 13.60
N VAL A 346 9.46 22.21 12.51
CA VAL A 346 9.00 20.96 11.89
C VAL A 346 9.68 19.79 12.60
N ASP A 347 8.90 18.99 13.31
CA ASP A 347 9.37 17.82 14.05
C ASP A 347 9.63 16.64 13.10
N ASN A 348 8.62 16.25 12.33
CA ASN A 348 8.71 15.12 11.42
C ASN A 348 7.77 15.25 10.21
N VAL A 349 7.99 14.41 9.19
CA VAL A 349 7.20 14.36 7.95
C VAL A 349 6.70 12.93 7.72
N LEU A 350 5.39 12.76 7.63
CA LEU A 350 4.70 11.47 7.45
C LEU A 350 4.17 11.34 6.02
N SER A 351 5.06 11.24 5.04
CA SER A 351 4.69 11.28 3.61
C SER A 351 5.59 10.38 2.77
N PRO A 352 5.13 9.92 1.59
CA PRO A 352 5.88 8.99 0.74
C PRO A 352 7.07 9.66 0.03
N PHE A 353 8.01 10.24 0.79
CA PHE A 353 9.27 10.85 0.34
C PHE A 353 10.27 10.90 1.51
N VAL A 354 10.21 9.91 2.43
CA VAL A 354 10.94 9.96 3.71
C VAL A 354 12.43 9.78 3.47
N SER A 355 13.28 10.47 4.23
CA SER A 355 14.74 10.38 4.12
C SER A 355 15.30 8.97 4.26
N CYS A 356 16.36 8.69 3.50
CA CYS A 356 17.24 7.55 3.67
C CYS A 356 18.49 7.98 4.45
N ASN A 357 18.69 7.52 5.69
CA ASN A 357 19.96 7.04 6.27
C ASN A 357 19.91 6.91 7.80
N GLU A 358 20.49 5.82 8.29
CA GLU A 358 20.38 5.27 9.65
C GLU A 358 21.43 5.79 10.65
N SER A 359 22.17 6.85 10.31
CA SER A 359 23.16 7.43 11.21
C SER A 359 23.29 8.90 10.88
N SER A 360 22.86 9.75 11.82
CA SER A 360 22.65 11.18 11.64
C SER A 360 21.73 11.52 10.46
N HIS A 361 20.49 11.90 10.75
CA HIS A 361 20.05 13.24 10.34
C HIS A 361 20.66 13.69 8.99
N ILE A 362 20.03 13.39 7.81
CA ILE A 362 20.38 13.74 6.37
C ILE A 362 20.59 12.45 5.49
N VAL A 363 20.01 12.17 4.29
CA VAL A 363 19.33 12.99 3.27
C VAL A 363 18.58 12.17 2.18
N ALA A 364 17.37 12.61 1.82
CA ALA A 364 17.09 13.21 0.50
C ALA A 364 16.86 14.72 0.75
N GLY A 365 17.73 15.58 0.20
CA GLY A 365 17.99 16.99 0.55
C GLY A 365 17.22 17.65 1.71
N PHE A 366 17.63 17.41 2.96
CA PHE A 366 17.32 18.20 4.15
C PHE A 366 18.61 18.92 4.56
N GLU A 367 18.56 20.21 4.90
CA GLU A 367 19.67 20.88 5.60
C GLU A 367 19.28 21.00 7.08
N LEU A 368 19.76 20.10 7.93
CA LEU A 368 19.48 20.21 9.36
C LEU A 368 20.34 21.32 9.96
N ASN A 369 19.71 22.43 10.29
CA ASN A 369 20.19 23.31 11.34
C ASN A 369 19.46 22.90 12.63
N ASP A 370 20.21 22.52 13.67
CA ASP A 370 19.67 22.32 15.02
C ASP A 370 18.49 21.33 15.12
N LYS A 371 18.64 20.09 14.61
CA LYS A 371 17.73 18.93 14.82
C LYS A 371 16.37 18.93 14.05
N TYR A 372 15.96 20.03 13.40
CA TYR A 372 14.64 20.15 12.74
C TYR A 372 14.70 20.20 11.20
N ILE A 373 13.62 19.72 10.56
CA ILE A 373 13.47 19.67 9.09
C ILE A 373 13.11 21.07 8.52
N ASN A 374 13.78 21.48 7.44
CA ASN A 374 13.50 22.76 6.76
C ASN A 374 13.33 22.65 5.24
N MET A 375 13.77 21.55 4.63
CA MET A 375 13.76 21.35 3.18
C MET A 375 13.50 19.88 2.86
N LEU A 376 12.63 19.61 1.89
CA LEU A 376 12.35 18.27 1.36
C LEU A 376 12.74 18.23 -0.10
N THR A 377 13.37 17.14 -0.55
CA THR A 377 13.56 16.88 -1.99
C THR A 377 12.59 15.80 -2.45
N ILE A 378 11.86 16.08 -3.52
CA ILE A 378 10.84 15.20 -4.07
C ILE A 378 11.16 14.97 -5.56
N PRO A 379 11.50 13.73 -5.96
CA PRO A 379 11.87 13.43 -7.34
C PRO A 379 10.77 13.78 -8.36
N CYS A 380 9.51 13.44 -8.07
CA CYS A 380 8.35 13.74 -8.90
C CYS A 380 7.17 14.22 -8.05
N LEU A 381 6.54 15.30 -8.48
CA LEU A 381 5.29 15.83 -7.96
C LEU A 381 4.15 15.58 -8.96
N THR A 382 2.95 15.46 -8.42
CA THR A 382 1.69 15.51 -9.17
C THR A 382 0.75 16.45 -8.40
N PRO A 383 -0.34 16.97 -9.01
CA PRO A 383 -1.34 17.75 -8.29
C PRO A 383 -1.97 16.99 -7.10
N ARG A 384 -1.87 15.65 -7.10
CA ARG A 384 -2.36 14.76 -6.03
C ARG A 384 -1.30 14.40 -5.00
N THR A 385 -0.09 14.98 -5.07
CA THR A 385 0.95 14.72 -4.08
C THR A 385 0.62 15.45 -2.78
N ASN A 386 0.32 14.69 -1.71
CA ASN A 386 0.02 15.24 -0.39
C ASN A 386 1.23 15.08 0.55
N ILE A 387 1.59 16.16 1.25
CA ILE A 387 2.68 16.18 2.23
C ILE A 387 2.10 16.51 3.61
N TYR A 388 2.50 15.73 4.61
CA TYR A 388 2.01 15.78 5.98
C TYR A 388 3.19 16.05 6.89
N MET A 389 3.15 17.20 7.55
CA MET A 389 4.21 17.67 8.43
C MET A 389 3.65 17.85 9.83
N ASN A 390 4.36 17.29 10.82
CA ASN A 390 4.09 17.55 12.22
C ASN A 390 4.95 18.71 12.68
N PHE A 391 4.31 19.67 13.35
CA PHE A 391 4.96 20.84 13.90
C PHE A 391 5.00 20.76 15.42
N GLU A 392 6.13 21.15 16.00
CA GLU A 392 6.33 21.29 17.43
C GLU A 392 6.36 22.78 17.80
N VAL A 393 5.64 23.15 18.86
CA VAL A 393 5.71 24.48 19.45
C VAL A 393 6.88 24.50 20.43
N VAL A 394 7.91 25.28 20.12
CA VAL A 394 9.09 25.42 20.98
C VAL A 394 8.89 26.61 21.89
N ALA A 395 9.07 26.41 23.20
CA ALA A 395 8.98 27.48 24.19
C ALA A 395 10.10 28.50 23.93
N SER A 396 9.72 29.69 23.43
CA SER A 396 10.60 30.86 23.42
C SER A 396 10.29 31.75 24.63
N GLU A 397 11.25 32.58 25.05
CA GLU A 397 10.96 33.74 25.92
C GLU A 397 9.76 34.53 25.36
N PRO A 398 8.90 35.12 26.22
CA PRO A 398 7.66 35.76 25.79
C PRO A 398 7.98 36.82 24.72
N SER A 399 7.60 36.51 23.48
CA SER A 399 7.91 37.38 22.35
C SER A 399 7.03 38.63 22.41
N THR A 400 7.63 39.79 22.18
CA THR A 400 7.00 41.12 22.12
C THR A 400 6.07 41.30 20.90
N ASN A 401 5.63 40.21 20.27
CA ASN A 401 4.83 40.21 19.06
C ASN A 401 3.40 40.65 19.37
N GLN A 402 3.03 41.86 18.94
CA GLN A 402 1.72 42.47 19.16
C GLN A 402 0.55 41.72 18.50
N ASP A 403 0.81 40.80 17.56
CA ASP A 403 -0.22 40.19 16.69
C ASP A 403 -0.55 38.71 17.04
N ASN A 404 0.05 38.14 18.09
CA ASN A 404 -0.18 36.78 18.64
C ASN A 404 -0.47 35.67 17.60
N LYS A 405 0.25 35.68 16.47
CA LYS A 405 0.10 34.75 15.34
C LYS A 405 1.43 34.09 15.02
N CYS A 406 1.37 32.82 14.62
CA CYS A 406 2.45 32.12 13.97
C CYS A 406 2.21 32.06 12.46
N TYR A 407 3.30 32.03 11.70
CA TYR A 407 3.31 31.97 10.25
C TYR A 407 4.05 30.71 9.81
N ILE A 408 3.52 30.07 8.77
CA ILE A 408 4.14 28.95 8.08
C ILE A 408 4.11 29.27 6.59
N GLN A 409 5.26 29.19 5.95
CA GLN A 409 5.43 29.42 4.52
C GLN A 409 6.07 28.19 3.88
N PHE A 410 5.37 27.62 2.92
CA PHE A 410 5.85 26.54 2.07
C PHE A 410 6.30 27.13 0.74
N ILE A 411 7.52 26.83 0.31
CA ILE A 411 8.11 27.28 -0.95
C ILE A 411 8.50 26.03 -1.73
N THR A 412 7.73 25.71 -2.76
CA THR A 412 7.96 24.55 -3.62
C THR A 412 8.59 25.00 -4.92
N HIS A 413 9.87 24.72 -5.10
CA HIS A 413 10.53 24.82 -6.40
C HIS A 413 10.31 23.52 -7.15
N TYR A 414 9.99 23.59 -8.43
CA TYR A 414 9.87 22.39 -9.26
C TYR A 414 10.04 22.74 -10.74
N GLN A 415 10.24 21.72 -11.56
CA GLN A 415 10.35 21.88 -13.00
C GLN A 415 9.22 21.13 -13.70
N GLN A 416 8.47 21.84 -14.53
CA GLN A 416 7.52 21.20 -15.45
C GLN A 416 8.27 20.53 -16.61
N LEU A 417 7.64 19.57 -17.29
CA LEU A 417 8.23 18.94 -18.47
C LEU A 417 8.54 19.90 -19.63
N SER A 418 7.85 21.04 -19.69
CA SER A 418 8.17 22.13 -20.62
C SER A 418 9.57 22.71 -20.41
N GLY A 419 10.23 22.40 -19.29
CA GLY A 419 11.52 22.94 -18.89
C GLY A 419 11.43 24.24 -18.10
N SER A 420 10.23 24.84 -17.96
CA SER A 420 10.07 26.08 -17.21
C SER A 420 10.21 25.83 -15.70
N PRO A 421 11.15 26.51 -15.01
CA PRO A 421 11.22 26.45 -13.56
C PRO A 421 10.06 27.22 -12.93
N LYS A 422 9.39 26.58 -11.98
CA LYS A 422 8.24 27.11 -11.24
C LYS A 422 8.56 27.21 -9.76
N VAL A 423 7.96 28.20 -9.11
CA VAL A 423 8.00 28.34 -7.65
C VAL A 423 6.59 28.56 -7.15
N ARG A 424 6.07 27.63 -6.36
CA ARG A 424 4.77 27.77 -5.69
C ARG A 424 4.99 28.15 -4.24
N VAL A 425 4.43 29.26 -3.81
CA VAL A 425 4.54 29.76 -2.43
C VAL A 425 3.17 29.74 -1.78
N THR A 426 3.05 29.07 -0.64
CA THR A 426 1.84 29.02 0.19
C THR A 426 2.17 29.56 1.57
N THR A 427 1.56 30.67 1.97
CA THR A 427 1.75 31.26 3.30
C THR A 427 0.46 31.19 4.10
N VAL A 428 0.51 30.57 5.27
CA VAL A 428 -0.61 30.45 6.21
C VAL A 428 -0.25 31.07 7.55
N SER A 429 -1.22 31.64 8.24
CA SER A 429 -1.08 32.12 9.61
C SER A 429 -2.14 31.51 10.52
N ARG A 430 -1.77 31.29 11.79
CA ARG A 430 -2.66 30.78 12.84
C ARG A 430 -2.44 31.55 14.13
N GLY A 431 -3.51 31.77 14.90
CA GLY A 431 -3.40 32.40 16.22
C GLY A 431 -2.74 31.45 17.22
N MET A 432 -1.87 31.98 18.07
CA MET A 432 -1.30 31.25 19.20
C MET A 432 -2.18 31.48 20.43
N ALA A 433 -2.54 30.40 21.14
CA ALA A 433 -3.38 30.46 22.32
C ALA A 433 -2.64 29.85 23.52
N ASP A 434 -2.75 30.48 24.69
CA ASP A 434 -2.28 29.90 25.94
C ASP A 434 -3.32 28.86 26.42
N PRO A 435 -2.99 27.56 26.45
CA PRO A 435 -3.95 26.52 26.84
C PRO A 435 -4.46 26.71 28.28
N GLN A 436 -3.78 27.43 29.16
CA GLN A 436 -4.31 27.68 30.51
C GLN A 436 -5.37 28.78 30.57
N ARG A 437 -5.32 29.75 29.65
CA ARG A 437 -6.21 30.93 29.65
C ARG A 437 -7.31 30.84 28.59
N GLU A 438 -7.04 30.15 27.49
CA GLU A 438 -7.84 30.21 26.26
C GLU A 438 -8.21 28.80 25.74
N ASN A 439 -8.50 27.86 26.64
CA ASN A 439 -8.94 26.50 26.29
C ASN A 439 -10.10 26.47 25.28
N GLY A 440 -11.02 27.44 25.36
CA GLY A 440 -12.16 27.57 24.44
C GLY A 440 -11.76 27.81 22.98
N ILE A 441 -10.60 28.41 22.71
CA ILE A 441 -10.09 28.63 21.35
C ILE A 441 -9.57 27.31 20.78
N VAL A 442 -8.77 26.57 21.56
CA VAL A 442 -8.21 25.26 21.16
C VAL A 442 -9.33 24.28 20.80
N LEU A 443 -10.41 24.26 21.58
CA LEU A 443 -11.56 23.39 21.36
C LEU A 443 -12.28 23.68 20.02
N ARG A 444 -12.38 24.95 19.63
CA ARG A 444 -13.11 25.36 18.41
C ARG A 444 -12.36 25.06 17.12
N TYR A 445 -11.04 25.09 17.14
CA TYR A 445 -10.21 24.90 15.95
C TYR A 445 -9.69 23.47 15.77
N PHE A 446 -10.16 22.52 16.58
CA PHE A 446 -9.81 21.11 16.40
C PHE A 446 -10.51 20.55 15.17
N ASP A 447 -9.72 20.10 14.19
CA ASP A 447 -10.18 19.37 13.03
C ASP A 447 -10.06 17.87 13.30
N GLN A 448 -11.19 17.25 13.66
CA GLN A 448 -11.27 15.83 13.97
C GLN A 448 -10.97 14.90 12.78
N GLU A 449 -11.27 15.34 11.57
CA GLU A 449 -11.04 14.57 10.34
C GLU A 449 -9.55 14.44 10.04
N THR A 450 -8.86 15.58 9.98
CA THR A 450 -7.41 15.63 9.80
C THR A 450 -6.69 14.94 10.96
N ALA A 451 -7.14 15.13 12.21
CA ALA A 451 -6.55 14.48 13.36
C ALA A 451 -6.69 12.95 13.32
N ALA A 452 -7.82 12.42 12.85
CA ALA A 452 -8.03 10.99 12.70
C ALA A 452 -7.07 10.39 11.67
N VAL A 453 -6.94 11.03 10.51
CA VAL A 453 -6.01 10.60 9.44
C VAL A 453 -4.55 10.68 9.89
N LEU A 454 -4.14 11.74 10.59
CA LEU A 454 -2.79 11.86 11.13
C LEU A 454 -2.50 10.79 12.19
N THR A 455 -3.47 10.51 13.08
CA THR A 455 -3.35 9.43 14.08
C THR A 455 -3.19 8.08 13.40
N ALA A 456 -3.95 7.84 12.32
CA ALA A 456 -3.86 6.62 11.53
C ALA A 456 -2.48 6.45 10.87
N ARG A 457 -1.93 7.51 10.27
CA ARG A 457 -0.59 7.50 9.66
C ARG A 457 0.52 7.29 10.69
N MET A 458 0.43 7.93 11.85
CA MET A 458 1.36 7.68 12.96
C MET A 458 1.31 6.23 13.44
N ALA A 459 0.11 5.63 13.50
CA ALA A 459 -0.05 4.23 13.85
C ALA A 459 0.54 3.30 12.76
N LEU A 460 0.40 3.66 11.48
CA LEU A 460 1.04 2.93 10.38
C LEU A 460 2.56 2.99 10.43
N ASP A 461 3.14 4.17 10.61
CA ASP A 461 4.59 4.35 10.73
C ASP A 461 5.14 3.53 11.88
N LYS A 462 4.46 3.57 13.03
CA LYS A 462 4.77 2.73 14.19
C LYS A 462 4.65 1.23 13.88
N SER A 463 3.69 0.81 13.06
CA SER A 463 3.55 -0.59 12.63
C SER A 463 4.70 -1.08 11.74
N GLU A 464 5.53 -0.16 11.21
CA GLU A 464 6.71 -0.53 10.43
C GLU A 464 7.98 -0.65 11.28
N GLU A 465 7.95 -0.19 12.54
CA GLU A 465 9.07 -0.36 13.46
C GLU A 465 9.28 -1.85 13.75
N ALA A 466 10.53 -2.29 13.69
CA ALA A 466 10.87 -3.66 14.05
C ALA A 466 10.44 -3.93 15.50
N PHE A 467 9.86 -5.11 15.75
CA PHE A 467 9.42 -5.59 17.08
C PHE A 467 8.11 -4.99 17.62
N ILE A 468 7.31 -4.31 16.81
CA ILE A 468 5.97 -3.86 17.20
C ILE A 468 4.91 -4.80 16.62
N ASP A 469 4.17 -5.45 17.52
CA ASP A 469 3.06 -6.32 17.15
C ASP A 469 1.77 -5.52 16.91
N GLU A 470 0.81 -6.09 16.17
CA GLU A 470 -0.51 -5.50 15.91
C GLU A 470 -1.22 -5.02 17.19
N SER A 471 -1.11 -5.80 18.28
CA SER A 471 -1.71 -5.45 19.57
C SER A 471 -1.13 -4.18 20.17
N ASP A 472 0.15 -3.87 19.91
CA ASP A 472 0.79 -2.67 20.45
C ASP A 472 0.45 -1.42 19.63
N VAL A 473 0.26 -1.58 18.32
CA VAL A 473 -0.32 -0.52 17.46
C VAL A 473 -1.75 -0.20 17.91
N LEU A 474 -2.57 -1.23 18.17
CA LEU A 474 -3.93 -1.06 18.69
C LEU A 474 -3.94 -0.32 20.03
N ARG A 475 -3.09 -0.72 20.98
CA ARG A 475 -2.93 -0.04 22.27
C ARG A 475 -2.45 1.39 22.13
N TYR A 476 -1.62 1.68 21.13
CA TYR A 476 -1.16 3.04 20.85
C TYR A 476 -2.34 3.94 20.46
N VAL A 477 -3.22 3.47 19.56
CA VAL A 477 -4.44 4.19 19.16
C VAL A 477 -5.38 4.36 20.35
N ASP A 478 -5.65 3.29 21.10
CA ASP A 478 -6.56 3.33 22.26
C ASP A 478 -6.04 4.32 23.33
N ARG A 479 -4.73 4.34 23.61
CA ARG A 479 -4.12 5.31 24.54
C ARG A 479 -4.24 6.75 24.07
N LYS A 480 -4.12 7.01 22.76
CA LYS A 480 -4.30 8.35 22.19
C LYS A 480 -5.75 8.81 22.32
N LEU A 481 -6.71 7.94 22.01
CA LEU A 481 -8.13 8.21 22.16
C LEU A 481 -8.51 8.47 23.63
N ILE A 482 -8.04 7.66 24.58
CA ILE A 482 -8.32 7.85 26.01
C ILE A 482 -7.77 9.19 26.48
N ARG A 483 -6.51 9.53 26.16
CA ARG A 483 -5.91 10.82 26.57
C ARG A 483 -6.63 12.03 25.99
N LEU A 484 -7.13 11.93 24.76
CA LEU A 484 -7.94 12.97 24.14
C LEU A 484 -9.30 13.10 24.86
N SER A 485 -9.93 11.97 25.18
CA SER A 485 -11.20 11.91 25.92
C SER A 485 -11.06 12.50 27.32
N GLU A 486 -10.05 12.10 28.09
CA GLU A 486 -9.76 12.61 29.45
C GLU A 486 -9.54 14.12 29.47
N ARG A 487 -8.99 14.69 28.38
CA ARG A 487 -8.66 16.12 28.31
C ARG A 487 -9.80 16.99 27.80
N PHE A 488 -10.62 16.50 26.88
CA PHE A 488 -11.56 17.33 26.13
C PHE A 488 -13.03 16.89 26.22
N ALA A 489 -13.31 15.68 26.72
CA ALA A 489 -14.69 15.28 27.02
C ALA A 489 -15.15 15.88 28.36
N ILE A 490 -16.46 16.12 28.47
CA ILE A 490 -17.10 16.52 29.72
C ILE A 490 -17.69 15.25 30.32
N PHE A 491 -17.30 14.89 31.54
CA PHE A 491 -17.84 13.74 32.26
C PHE A 491 -17.69 13.93 33.78
N SER A 492 -18.49 13.18 34.53
CA SER A 492 -18.36 13.03 35.99
C SER A 492 -17.59 11.75 36.31
N ASN A 493 -16.74 11.81 37.33
CA ASN A 493 -15.98 10.64 37.75
C ASN A 493 -16.90 9.48 38.12
N ASN A 494 -16.57 8.28 37.62
CA ASN A 494 -17.32 7.04 37.81
C ASN A 494 -18.74 7.01 37.19
N ASP A 495 -19.11 7.96 36.32
CA ASP A 495 -20.40 7.96 35.63
C ASP A 495 -20.23 8.00 34.10
N ARG A 496 -20.49 6.87 33.45
CA ARG A 496 -20.29 6.69 32.00
C ARG A 496 -21.30 7.46 31.16
N GLU A 497 -22.52 7.63 31.65
CA GLU A 497 -23.63 8.25 30.90
C GLU A 497 -23.43 9.76 30.75
N THR A 498 -22.56 10.34 31.57
CA THR A 498 -22.26 11.77 31.55
C THR A 498 -21.20 12.17 30.51
N CYS A 499 -20.56 11.20 29.85
CA CYS A 499 -19.47 11.46 28.92
C CYS A 499 -19.99 12.03 27.60
N VAL A 500 -19.72 13.31 27.37
CA VAL A 500 -20.16 14.04 26.17
C VAL A 500 -18.98 14.77 25.55
N PHE A 501 -18.89 14.67 24.22
CA PHE A 501 -17.97 15.47 23.41
C PHE A 501 -18.66 16.69 22.84
N GLN A 502 -17.90 17.77 22.65
CA GLN A 502 -18.34 18.89 21.82
C GLN A 502 -18.36 18.48 20.34
N ASP A 503 -19.13 19.19 19.52
CA ASP A 503 -19.33 18.87 18.10
C ASP A 503 -18.01 18.68 17.34
N SER A 504 -17.00 19.53 17.61
CA SER A 504 -15.67 19.45 17.00
C SER A 504 -14.91 18.13 17.26
N PHE A 505 -15.30 17.36 18.28
CA PHE A 505 -14.65 16.09 18.67
C PHE A 505 -15.57 14.88 18.53
N SER A 506 -16.87 15.08 18.29
CA SER A 506 -17.91 14.06 18.38
C SER A 506 -17.69 12.84 17.46
N LEU A 507 -17.11 13.04 16.27
CA LEU A 507 -16.85 11.98 15.29
C LEU A 507 -15.49 11.30 15.49
N TYR A 508 -14.55 11.92 16.20
CA TYR A 508 -13.20 11.36 16.39
C TYR A 508 -13.22 9.94 17.00
N PRO A 509 -14.00 9.65 18.07
CA PRO A 509 -14.13 8.28 18.58
C PRO A 509 -14.67 7.28 17.56
N GLN A 510 -15.61 7.71 16.70
CA GLN A 510 -16.16 6.88 15.64
C GLN A 510 -15.10 6.55 14.58
N PHE A 511 -14.30 7.53 14.15
CA PHE A 511 -13.19 7.27 13.23
C PHE A 511 -12.18 6.28 13.82
N MET A 512 -11.83 6.44 15.10
CA MET A 512 -10.91 5.50 15.77
C MET A 512 -11.53 4.11 15.94
N PHE A 513 -12.84 4.01 16.13
CA PHE A 513 -13.57 2.74 16.16
C PHE A 513 -13.50 1.99 14.84
N HIS A 514 -13.66 2.67 13.70
CA HIS A 514 -13.52 2.03 12.40
C HIS A 514 -12.05 1.72 12.07
N PHE A 515 -11.14 2.67 12.34
CA PHE A 515 -9.70 2.49 12.08
C PHE A 515 -9.12 1.27 12.80
N ARG A 516 -9.43 1.07 14.07
CA ARG A 516 -8.90 -0.05 14.87
C ARG A 516 -9.35 -1.44 14.39
N ARG A 517 -10.47 -1.51 13.68
CA ARG A 517 -11.04 -2.74 13.10
C ARG A 517 -10.73 -2.90 11.61
N SER A 518 -10.18 -1.87 10.99
CA SER A 518 -9.86 -1.86 9.57
C SER A 518 -8.72 -2.82 9.22
N GLN A 519 -8.61 -3.12 7.92
CA GLN A 519 -7.52 -3.89 7.32
C GLN A 519 -6.13 -3.25 7.45
N PHE A 520 -6.05 -2.01 7.97
CA PHE A 520 -4.78 -1.34 8.25
C PHE A 520 -4.10 -1.87 9.52
N ILE A 521 -4.89 -2.33 10.50
CA ILE A 521 -4.42 -2.88 11.78
C ILE A 521 -4.71 -4.37 11.87
N GLN A 522 -5.93 -4.79 11.52
CA GLN A 522 -6.35 -6.19 11.59
C GLN A 522 -5.97 -6.88 10.27
N LEU A 523 -4.82 -7.56 10.24
CA LEU A 523 -4.25 -8.10 8.99
C LEU A 523 -4.85 -9.44 8.56
N PHE A 524 -5.68 -10.05 9.42
CA PHE A 524 -6.37 -11.31 9.10
C PHE A 524 -7.19 -11.18 7.81
N ASN A 525 -7.20 -12.25 7.00
CA ASN A 525 -7.87 -12.31 5.69
C ASN A 525 -7.28 -11.39 4.60
N ASN A 526 -6.10 -10.79 4.83
CA ASN A 526 -5.34 -10.08 3.81
C ASN A 526 -4.00 -10.75 3.58
N SER A 527 -3.51 -10.68 2.35
CA SER A 527 -2.12 -11.03 2.06
C SER A 527 -1.17 -9.89 2.47
N PRO A 528 0.12 -10.19 2.74
CA PRO A 528 1.14 -9.17 2.96
C PRO A 528 1.18 -8.08 1.89
N ASP A 529 1.05 -8.45 0.61
CA ASP A 529 1.06 -7.50 -0.51
C ASP A 529 -0.16 -6.57 -0.49
N GLN A 530 -1.37 -7.09 -0.24
CA GLN A 530 -2.59 -6.27 -0.12
C GLN A 530 -2.49 -5.28 1.04
N THR A 531 -2.04 -5.76 2.21
CA THR A 531 -1.82 -4.90 3.38
C THR A 531 -0.86 -3.75 3.03
N THR A 532 0.24 -4.05 2.36
CA THR A 532 1.20 -3.04 1.93
C THR A 532 0.59 -2.04 0.94
N PHE A 533 -0.18 -2.51 -0.04
CA PHE A 533 -0.88 -1.64 -0.98
C PHE A 533 -1.85 -0.68 -0.27
N TYR A 534 -2.68 -1.19 0.65
CA TYR A 534 -3.59 -0.36 1.43
C TYR A 534 -2.84 0.69 2.26
N LYS A 535 -1.83 0.27 3.03
CA LYS A 535 -1.00 1.18 3.84
C LYS A 535 -0.34 2.26 2.98
N CYS A 536 0.13 1.89 1.78
CA CYS A 536 0.70 2.83 0.83
C CYS A 536 -0.32 3.90 0.40
N MET A 537 -1.57 3.50 0.12
CA MET A 537 -2.62 4.45 -0.27
C MET A 537 -3.01 5.39 0.86
N LEU A 538 -3.16 4.89 2.09
CA LEU A 538 -3.46 5.74 3.25
C LEU A 538 -2.38 6.79 3.52
N ASN A 539 -1.12 6.49 3.19
CA ASN A 539 -0.01 7.45 3.33
C ASN A 539 0.10 8.45 2.17
N ARG A 540 -0.54 8.18 1.02
CA ARG A 540 -0.43 9.00 -0.19
C ARG A 540 -1.61 9.92 -0.42
N GLU A 541 -2.82 9.43 -0.15
CA GLU A 541 -4.07 10.13 -0.48
C GLU A 541 -4.37 11.31 0.43
N ASN A 542 -5.33 12.15 0.03
CA ASN A 542 -5.77 13.31 0.80
C ASN A 542 -6.63 12.89 2.02
N VAL A 543 -7.02 13.85 2.86
CA VAL A 543 -7.80 13.59 4.08
C VAL A 543 -9.15 12.93 3.75
N THR A 544 -9.91 13.45 2.78
CA THR A 544 -11.23 12.96 2.40
C THR A 544 -11.21 11.50 1.94
N GLU A 545 -10.28 11.14 1.07
CA GLU A 545 -10.10 9.77 0.60
C GLU A 545 -9.63 8.85 1.75
N CYS A 546 -8.72 9.31 2.60
CA CYS A 546 -8.28 8.56 3.78
C CYS A 546 -9.43 8.29 4.76
N LEU A 547 -10.36 9.24 4.95
CA LEU A 547 -11.54 9.01 5.76
C LEU A 547 -12.44 7.94 5.15
N THR A 548 -12.62 7.95 3.83
CA THR A 548 -13.39 6.91 3.12
C THR A 548 -12.74 5.52 3.27
N MET A 549 -11.41 5.45 3.31
CA MET A 549 -10.69 4.21 3.63
C MET A 549 -10.88 3.76 5.08
N ILE A 550 -10.89 4.70 6.04
CA ILE A 550 -11.02 4.40 7.47
C ILE A 550 -12.46 4.00 7.81
N GLN A 551 -13.43 4.80 7.38
CA GLN A 551 -14.85 4.63 7.56
C GLN A 551 -15.50 4.65 6.17
N PRO A 552 -15.74 3.47 5.57
CA PRO A 552 -16.43 3.40 4.30
C PRO A 552 -17.81 4.08 4.32
N VAL A 553 -18.25 4.55 3.17
CA VAL A 553 -19.51 5.27 3.02
C VAL A 553 -20.57 4.34 2.45
N LEU A 554 -21.74 4.29 3.07
CA LEU A 554 -22.89 3.52 2.59
C LEU A 554 -24.01 4.48 2.22
N ARG A 555 -24.45 4.46 0.97
CA ARG A 555 -25.61 5.23 0.48
C ARG A 555 -26.76 4.29 0.16
N ARG A 556 -27.96 4.66 0.58
CA ARG A 556 -29.20 3.95 0.28
C ARG A 556 -29.98 4.71 -0.78
N TYR A 557 -30.47 3.98 -1.78
CA TYR A 557 -31.36 4.48 -2.82
C TYR A 557 -32.68 3.74 -2.70
N SER A 558 -33.72 4.51 -2.38
CA SER A 558 -35.11 4.09 -2.41
C SER A 558 -35.83 4.81 -3.56
N ILE A 559 -37.06 4.40 -3.86
CA ILE A 559 -37.89 5.11 -4.85
C ILE A 559 -38.02 6.60 -4.49
N SER A 560 -38.18 6.90 -3.20
CA SER A 560 -38.45 8.25 -2.69
C SER A 560 -37.21 9.11 -2.47
N SER A 561 -36.07 8.52 -2.08
CA SER A 561 -34.91 9.29 -1.61
C SER A 561 -33.59 8.55 -1.79
N THR A 562 -32.51 9.34 -1.85
CA THR A 562 -31.12 8.90 -1.72
C THR A 562 -30.55 9.50 -0.44
N GLU A 563 -30.00 8.68 0.46
CA GLU A 563 -29.45 9.15 1.73
C GLU A 563 -28.22 8.35 2.16
N ALA A 564 -27.32 8.98 2.93
CA ALA A 564 -26.23 8.28 3.60
C ALA A 564 -26.78 7.54 4.82
N VAL A 565 -26.42 6.26 4.97
CA VAL A 565 -26.88 5.40 6.05
C VAL A 565 -25.69 4.83 6.83
N LEU A 566 -25.93 4.42 8.07
CA LEU A 566 -24.91 3.80 8.91
C LEU A 566 -24.49 2.44 8.31
N LEU A 567 -23.23 2.09 8.56
CA LEU A 567 -22.65 0.82 8.13
C LEU A 567 -23.05 -0.33 9.07
N ASP A 568 -24.34 -0.64 9.01
CA ASP A 568 -25.04 -1.60 9.86
C ASP A 568 -25.89 -2.54 8.99
N THR A 569 -26.06 -3.78 9.46
CA THR A 569 -27.01 -4.76 8.96
C THR A 569 -28.44 -4.23 8.87
N LEU A 570 -28.86 -3.34 9.78
CA LEU A 570 -30.18 -2.70 9.73
C LEU A 570 -30.38 -1.84 8.48
N SER A 571 -29.31 -1.39 7.83
CA SER A 571 -29.38 -0.63 6.59
C SER A 571 -29.70 -1.50 5.37
N ILE A 572 -29.55 -2.82 5.47
CA ILE A 572 -29.83 -3.78 4.39
C ILE A 572 -31.34 -4.06 4.35
N GLN A 573 -32.05 -3.37 3.47
CA GLN A 573 -33.50 -3.51 3.28
C GLN A 573 -33.82 -4.12 1.91
N PRO A 574 -34.89 -4.94 1.80
CA PRO A 574 -35.19 -5.69 0.58
C PRO A 574 -35.64 -4.79 -0.58
N ASP A 575 -36.19 -3.61 -0.28
CA ASP A 575 -36.80 -2.65 -1.21
C ASP A 575 -35.88 -1.50 -1.60
N CYS A 576 -34.58 -1.62 -1.35
CA CYS A 576 -33.60 -0.57 -1.66
C CYS A 576 -32.37 -1.10 -2.41
N LEU A 577 -31.65 -0.18 -3.05
CA LEU A 577 -30.29 -0.39 -3.51
C LEU A 577 -29.32 0.23 -2.50
N LEU A 578 -28.16 -0.38 -2.32
CA LEU A 578 -27.07 0.18 -1.54
C LEU A 578 -25.84 0.41 -2.43
N LEU A 579 -25.20 1.55 -2.28
CA LEU A 579 -23.87 1.82 -2.81
C LEU A 579 -22.89 1.87 -1.65
N LEU A 580 -22.02 0.88 -1.57
CA LEU A 580 -20.92 0.83 -0.62
C LEU A 580 -19.65 1.31 -1.29
N ASP A 581 -19.01 2.30 -0.67
CA ASP A 581 -17.76 2.84 -1.12
C ASP A 581 -16.67 2.73 -0.04
N THR A 582 -15.67 1.89 -0.30
CA THR A 582 -14.56 1.57 0.61
C THR A 582 -13.23 2.19 0.18
N TYR A 583 -13.24 3.14 -0.75
CA TYR A 583 -12.07 3.59 -1.52
C TYR A 583 -11.52 2.54 -2.50
N PHE A 584 -11.21 1.33 -2.04
CA PHE A 584 -10.61 0.28 -2.88
C PHE A 584 -11.64 -0.49 -3.71
N VAL A 585 -12.84 -0.67 -3.16
CA VAL A 585 -13.96 -1.36 -3.79
C VAL A 585 -15.20 -0.47 -3.74
N VAL A 586 -15.87 -0.36 -4.88
CA VAL A 586 -17.17 0.28 -5.05
C VAL A 586 -18.17 -0.82 -5.41
N LEU A 587 -19.21 -0.97 -4.59
CA LEU A 587 -20.15 -2.08 -4.69
C LEU A 587 -21.59 -1.58 -4.72
N ILE A 588 -22.34 -2.01 -5.72
CA ILE A 588 -23.80 -1.87 -5.73
C ILE A 588 -24.42 -3.17 -5.24
N TYR A 589 -25.25 -3.10 -4.21
CA TYR A 589 -26.05 -4.21 -3.71
C TYR A 589 -27.53 -3.98 -4.03
N SER A 590 -28.17 -4.99 -4.61
CA SER A 590 -29.62 -5.01 -4.86
C SER A 590 -30.36 -5.86 -3.83
N GLY A 591 -31.29 -5.26 -3.09
CA GLY A 591 -32.17 -5.98 -2.16
C GLY A 591 -33.19 -6.88 -2.87
N LYS A 592 -33.72 -7.88 -2.17
CA LYS A 592 -34.63 -8.92 -2.71
C LYS A 592 -35.74 -8.40 -3.62
N THR A 593 -36.46 -7.36 -3.20
CA THR A 593 -37.60 -6.81 -3.95
C THR A 593 -37.12 -6.15 -5.24
N ILE A 594 -35.99 -5.45 -5.20
CA ILE A 594 -35.40 -4.84 -6.40
C ILE A 594 -34.96 -5.92 -7.40
N VAL A 595 -34.41 -7.02 -6.92
CA VAL A 595 -34.02 -8.17 -7.75
C VAL A 595 -35.25 -8.76 -8.45
N ALA A 596 -36.33 -9.01 -7.70
CA ALA A 596 -37.58 -9.48 -8.29
C ALA A 596 -38.10 -8.52 -9.37
N TRP A 597 -38.00 -7.20 -9.14
CA TRP A 597 -38.41 -6.22 -10.15
C TRP A 597 -37.53 -6.20 -11.41
N LYS A 598 -36.22 -6.46 -11.26
CA LYS A 598 -35.29 -6.63 -12.38
C LYS A 598 -35.65 -7.87 -13.20
N GLU A 599 -35.90 -8.99 -12.54
CA GLU A 599 -36.26 -10.27 -13.18
C GLU A 599 -37.58 -10.21 -13.95
N GLU A 600 -38.60 -9.54 -13.39
CA GLU A 600 -39.89 -9.33 -14.06
C GLU A 600 -39.87 -8.21 -15.12
N LYS A 601 -38.69 -7.60 -15.35
CA LYS A 601 -38.42 -6.57 -16.36
C LYS A 601 -39.30 -5.33 -16.24
N TYR A 602 -39.64 -4.91 -15.01
CA TYR A 602 -40.44 -3.70 -14.83
C TYR A 602 -39.73 -2.45 -15.38
N HIS A 603 -38.41 -2.40 -15.27
CA HIS A 603 -37.58 -1.29 -15.77
C HIS A 603 -37.62 -1.11 -17.30
N GLU A 604 -38.08 -2.12 -18.07
CA GLU A 604 -38.28 -2.01 -19.53
C GLU A 604 -39.67 -1.43 -19.89
N ARG A 605 -40.61 -1.41 -18.95
CA ARG A 605 -41.99 -0.96 -19.17
C ARG A 605 -42.10 0.55 -18.93
N ASN A 606 -42.72 1.26 -19.87
CA ASN A 606 -42.91 2.72 -19.78
C ASN A 606 -43.69 3.17 -18.54
N GLU A 607 -44.61 2.33 -18.03
CA GLU A 607 -45.40 2.59 -16.82
C GLU A 607 -44.55 2.68 -15.55
N TYR A 608 -43.39 2.00 -15.53
CA TYR A 608 -42.49 1.91 -14.38
C TYR A 608 -41.16 2.64 -14.62
N ALA A 609 -41.21 3.78 -15.33
CA ALA A 609 -40.03 4.60 -15.61
C ALA A 609 -39.24 4.99 -14.35
N HIS A 610 -39.92 5.18 -13.21
CA HIS A 610 -39.29 5.47 -11.91
C HIS A 610 -38.38 4.33 -11.40
N ILE A 611 -38.69 3.07 -11.72
CA ILE A 611 -37.82 1.93 -11.37
C ILE A 611 -36.54 1.98 -12.21
N LYS A 612 -36.65 2.28 -13.50
CA LYS A 612 -35.47 2.47 -14.36
C LYS A 612 -34.59 3.61 -13.85
N GLU A 613 -35.20 4.72 -13.43
CA GLU A 613 -34.48 5.83 -12.81
C GLU A 613 -33.77 5.40 -11.53
N LEU A 614 -34.45 4.68 -10.62
CA LEU A 614 -33.87 4.15 -9.39
C LEU A 614 -32.64 3.27 -9.65
N LEU A 615 -32.68 2.39 -10.66
CA LEU A 615 -31.54 1.54 -11.01
C LEU A 615 -30.35 2.33 -11.56
N ASN A 616 -30.61 3.46 -12.24
CA ASN A 616 -29.56 4.28 -12.85
C ASN A 616 -28.87 5.23 -11.87
N ARG A 617 -29.56 5.71 -10.83
CA ARG A 617 -28.98 6.64 -9.83
C ARG A 617 -27.65 6.15 -9.23
N PRO A 618 -27.53 4.94 -8.66
CA PRO A 618 -26.26 4.48 -8.12
C PRO A 618 -25.19 4.29 -9.20
N ILE A 619 -25.57 3.95 -10.44
CA ILE A 619 -24.61 3.82 -11.56
C ILE A 619 -23.99 5.19 -11.90
N GLN A 620 -24.79 6.27 -11.88
CA GLN A 620 -24.29 7.62 -12.09
C GLN A 620 -23.29 8.02 -11.00
N ASP A 621 -23.62 7.79 -9.74
CA ASP A 621 -22.74 8.08 -8.60
C ASP A 621 -21.46 7.25 -8.67
N VAL A 622 -21.55 5.97 -9.09
CA VAL A 622 -20.38 5.12 -9.33
C VAL A 622 -19.50 5.72 -10.42
N GLN A 623 -20.06 6.16 -11.55
CA GLN A 623 -19.27 6.74 -12.63
C GLN A 623 -18.51 7.99 -12.17
N GLU A 624 -19.14 8.82 -11.33
CA GLU A 624 -18.48 9.98 -10.72
C GLU A 624 -17.30 9.54 -9.83
N ILE A 625 -17.52 8.61 -8.90
CA ILE A 625 -16.47 8.07 -8.01
C ILE A 625 -15.33 7.48 -8.84
N LEU A 626 -15.67 6.64 -9.83
CA LEU A 626 -14.70 6.01 -10.70
C LEU A 626 -13.86 7.04 -11.44
N SER A 627 -14.45 8.14 -11.93
CA SER A 627 -13.74 9.19 -12.68
C SER A 627 -12.77 10.01 -11.83
N GLN A 628 -13.11 10.26 -10.56
CA GLN A 628 -12.37 11.18 -9.69
C GLN A 628 -11.18 10.51 -8.99
N ARG A 629 -11.22 9.20 -8.72
CA ARG A 629 -10.17 8.52 -7.94
C ARG A 629 -8.78 8.53 -8.59
N SER A 630 -7.74 8.47 -7.77
CA SER A 630 -6.35 8.39 -8.24
C SER A 630 -6.05 7.00 -8.82
N ILE A 631 -6.44 5.96 -8.08
CA ILE A 631 -6.45 4.57 -8.52
C ILE A 631 -7.88 4.16 -8.80
N TYR A 632 -8.10 3.52 -9.94
CA TYR A 632 -9.40 2.99 -10.31
C TYR A 632 -9.78 1.84 -9.35
N PRO A 633 -10.89 1.97 -8.59
CA PRO A 633 -11.28 0.96 -7.62
C PRO A 633 -11.90 -0.25 -8.30
N GLN A 634 -11.97 -1.38 -7.59
CA GLN A 634 -12.76 -2.52 -8.05
C GLN A 634 -14.24 -2.16 -8.06
N TYR A 635 -14.89 -2.34 -9.20
CA TYR A 635 -16.33 -2.15 -9.32
C TYR A 635 -17.03 -3.50 -9.41
N THR A 636 -18.00 -3.73 -8.52
CA THR A 636 -18.78 -4.97 -8.49
C THR A 636 -20.25 -4.70 -8.24
N GLU A 637 -21.13 -5.31 -9.03
CA GLU A 637 -22.56 -5.37 -8.75
C GLU A 637 -22.92 -6.72 -8.15
N THR A 638 -23.71 -6.72 -7.08
CA THR A 638 -24.18 -7.92 -6.40
C THR A 638 -25.64 -7.78 -5.98
N GLN A 639 -26.22 -8.89 -5.57
CA GLN A 639 -27.62 -8.98 -5.20
C GLN A 639 -27.84 -9.99 -4.08
N GLU A 640 -28.98 -9.89 -3.41
CA GLU A 640 -29.35 -10.82 -2.35
C GLU A 640 -29.30 -12.29 -2.80
N GLY A 641 -28.74 -13.16 -1.96
CA GLY A 641 -28.64 -14.61 -2.21
C GLY A 641 -27.44 -15.08 -3.04
N VAL A 642 -26.65 -14.17 -3.65
CA VAL A 642 -25.44 -14.56 -4.40
C VAL A 642 -24.22 -14.64 -3.47
N ALA A 643 -23.31 -15.60 -3.69
CA ALA A 643 -22.13 -15.80 -2.82
C ALA A 643 -21.21 -14.56 -2.68
N ALA A 644 -21.27 -13.62 -3.62
CA ALA A 644 -20.61 -12.31 -3.57
C ALA A 644 -21.13 -11.38 -2.45
N VAL A 645 -22.21 -11.76 -1.75
CA VAL A 645 -22.78 -11.07 -0.57
C VAL A 645 -21.83 -11.06 0.64
N ARG A 646 -20.70 -11.79 0.61
CA ARG A 646 -19.69 -11.73 1.68
C ARG A 646 -19.10 -10.33 1.86
N TYR A 647 -18.94 -9.51 0.82
CA TYR A 647 -18.33 -8.18 0.98
C TYR A 647 -19.20 -7.22 1.81
N PRO A 648 -20.46 -6.94 1.45
CA PRO A 648 -21.33 -6.06 2.25
C PRO A 648 -21.60 -6.61 3.64
N SER A 649 -21.79 -7.94 3.76
CA SER A 649 -22.11 -8.59 5.04
C SER A 649 -20.91 -8.60 5.98
N CYS A 650 -19.69 -8.87 5.49
CA CYS A 650 -18.47 -8.82 6.30
C CYS A 650 -18.08 -7.39 6.67
N LEU A 651 -18.39 -6.38 5.84
CA LEU A 651 -18.20 -4.97 6.17
C LEU A 651 -19.28 -4.44 7.14
N ALA A 652 -20.54 -4.84 7.01
CA ALA A 652 -21.63 -4.51 7.94
C ALA A 652 -21.47 -5.16 9.33
N CYS A 653 -20.65 -6.22 9.47
CA CYS A 653 -20.26 -6.79 10.76
C CYS A 653 -19.37 -5.87 11.64
N THR A 654 -19.18 -4.59 11.28
CA THR A 654 -18.55 -3.61 12.18
C THR A 654 -19.48 -3.09 13.28
N GLY A 655 -20.80 -3.28 13.20
CA GLY A 655 -21.76 -2.75 14.16
C GLY A 655 -22.74 -3.79 14.72
N THR A 656 -22.29 -4.84 15.41
CA THR A 656 -23.25 -5.78 16.04
C THR A 656 -23.62 -5.32 17.45
N GLU A 657 -24.64 -4.46 17.56
CA GLU A 657 -25.44 -4.27 18.78
C GLU A 657 -26.50 -5.36 18.97
N SER A 658 -26.69 -6.24 17.99
CA SER A 658 -27.78 -7.20 18.01
C SER A 658 -27.39 -8.59 18.52
N THR A 659 -27.94 -8.96 19.67
CA THR A 659 -28.00 -10.33 20.16
C THR A 659 -29.00 -11.11 19.32
N TYR A 660 -28.56 -11.91 18.33
CA TYR A 660 -29.48 -12.76 17.57
C TYR A 660 -29.29 -14.25 17.86
N THR A 661 -30.24 -14.75 18.64
CA THR A 661 -30.81 -16.09 18.48
C THR A 661 -31.76 -16.06 17.28
N HIS A 662 -31.22 -16.30 16.08
CA HIS A 662 -31.86 -17.05 14.97
C HIS A 662 -31.08 -16.84 13.66
N THR A 663 -30.43 -17.93 13.25
CA THR A 663 -30.19 -18.37 11.86
C THR A 663 -29.65 -17.37 10.84
N TYR A 664 -28.56 -16.66 11.16
CA TYR A 664 -27.57 -16.24 10.15
C TYR A 664 -26.17 -16.42 10.75
N ILE A 665 -25.41 -17.39 10.22
CA ILE A 665 -24.05 -17.70 10.66
C ILE A 665 -23.07 -16.87 9.84
N LEU A 666 -22.46 -15.84 10.44
CA LEU A 666 -21.16 -15.28 10.01
C LEU A 666 -20.33 -14.90 11.25
N PHE A 667 -19.09 -15.38 11.28
CA PHE A 667 -18.14 -15.29 12.40
C PHE A 667 -17.48 -13.90 12.49
N LYS A 668 -17.70 -13.17 13.60
CA LYS A 668 -16.64 -12.77 14.57
C LYS A 668 -17.31 -12.16 15.81
N SER A 669 -17.02 -12.72 16.98
CA SER A 669 -17.40 -12.15 18.29
C SER A 669 -16.32 -11.16 18.73
N GLU A 670 -16.56 -9.85 18.65
CA GLU A 670 -15.69 -8.87 19.31
C GLU A 670 -16.37 -7.51 19.54
N MET A 671 -16.60 -7.25 20.84
CA MET A 671 -17.01 -6.05 21.59
C MET A 671 -18.07 -5.11 20.98
N MET A 672 -19.22 -5.09 21.67
CA MET A 672 -20.39 -4.24 21.44
C MET A 672 -20.10 -2.76 21.76
N SER A 673 -20.74 -1.88 21.00
CA SER A 673 -20.77 -0.43 21.20
C SER A 673 -22.02 0.05 21.95
N SER A 674 -22.58 -0.71 22.89
CA SER A 674 -23.68 -0.21 23.73
C SER A 674 -23.95 -1.14 24.91
N PHE A 675 -23.85 -0.64 26.15
CA PHE A 675 -24.35 -1.34 27.33
C PHE A 675 -25.59 -0.59 27.85
N TYR A 676 -26.78 -1.04 27.49
CA TYR A 676 -28.01 -0.64 28.18
C TYR A 676 -28.25 -1.56 29.39
N PRO A 677 -28.57 -1.02 30.59
CA PRO A 677 -28.96 -1.85 31.72
C PRO A 677 -30.42 -2.34 31.53
N VAL A 678 -30.60 -3.60 31.13
CA VAL A 678 -31.91 -4.26 31.28
C VAL A 678 -32.10 -4.63 32.75
N GLN A 679 -32.88 -3.83 33.48
CA GLN A 679 -33.39 -4.21 34.80
C GLN A 679 -34.37 -5.38 34.65
N ILE A 680 -33.93 -6.59 35.01
CA ILE A 680 -34.83 -7.72 35.20
C ILE A 680 -35.33 -7.68 36.64
N ASN A 681 -36.57 -7.24 36.82
CA ASN A 681 -37.30 -7.35 38.08
C ASN A 681 -37.64 -8.82 38.33
N ILE A 682 -36.95 -9.47 39.29
CA ILE A 682 -37.32 -10.82 39.74
C ILE A 682 -38.15 -10.67 41.02
N GLY A 683 -39.45 -11.00 40.89
CA GLY A 683 -40.40 -11.04 41.98
C GLY A 683 -40.00 -12.00 43.09
N LYS A 684 -40.32 -11.60 44.33
CA LYS A 684 -40.09 -12.34 45.56
C LYS A 684 -40.81 -13.71 45.55
N GLY A 685 -40.10 -14.77 45.90
CA GLY A 685 -40.65 -16.10 46.19
C GLY A 685 -39.63 -16.95 46.96
N HIS A 686 -40.05 -17.47 48.11
CA HIS A 686 -39.25 -18.00 49.22
C HIS A 686 -38.41 -19.27 48.98
N ASN A 687 -37.25 -19.32 49.66
CA ASN A 687 -36.59 -20.41 50.38
C ASN A 687 -36.47 -21.82 49.75
N THR A 688 -35.23 -22.26 49.44
CA THR A 688 -34.44 -23.25 50.25
C THR A 688 -33.03 -23.48 49.69
N CYS A 689 -32.05 -23.52 50.63
CA CYS A 689 -30.65 -23.97 50.62
C CYS A 689 -29.86 -24.38 49.34
N HIS A 690 -28.67 -23.77 49.22
CA HIS A 690 -27.40 -24.19 48.60
C HIS A 690 -27.12 -25.72 48.59
N GLN A 691 -26.39 -26.33 47.65
CA GLN A 691 -25.04 -26.02 47.16
C GLN A 691 -24.69 -26.97 45.97
N LEU A 692 -23.73 -26.57 45.11
CA LEU A 692 -23.03 -27.32 44.04
C LEU A 692 -23.60 -27.35 42.60
N GLN A 693 -22.65 -27.15 41.67
CA GLN A 693 -22.70 -27.25 40.20
C GLN A 693 -23.20 -26.04 39.40
N LYS A 694 -22.33 -25.04 39.21
CA LYS A 694 -22.31 -24.18 38.00
C LYS A 694 -21.02 -23.36 37.87
N HIS A 695 -19.86 -24.01 37.95
CA HIS A 695 -18.58 -23.41 37.53
C HIS A 695 -17.62 -24.49 36.99
N THR A 696 -17.97 -25.12 35.87
CA THR A 696 -17.02 -25.99 35.15
C THR A 696 -17.32 -26.13 33.65
N LEU A 697 -17.90 -25.10 33.02
CA LEU A 697 -18.13 -25.13 31.57
C LEU A 697 -17.72 -23.86 30.81
N TRP A 698 -16.89 -23.01 31.42
CA TRP A 698 -16.39 -21.79 30.78
C TRP A 698 -14.86 -21.71 30.66
N VAL A 699 -14.14 -22.70 31.19
CA VAL A 699 -12.66 -22.73 31.16
C VAL A 699 -12.11 -23.71 30.12
N ALA A 700 -12.92 -24.65 29.62
CA ALA A 700 -12.45 -25.66 28.65
C ALA A 700 -12.34 -25.16 27.20
N VAL A 701 -13.05 -24.10 26.82
CA VAL A 701 -13.02 -23.58 25.43
C VAL A 701 -11.92 -22.54 25.22
N SER A 702 -11.45 -21.90 26.31
CA SER A 702 -10.43 -20.84 26.22
C SER A 702 -8.98 -21.36 26.22
N VAL A 703 -8.75 -22.61 26.64
CA VAL A 703 -7.41 -23.22 26.71
C VAL A 703 -7.06 -24.04 25.46
N LEU A 704 -8.05 -24.44 24.66
CA LEU A 704 -7.83 -25.17 23.39
C LEU A 704 -7.60 -24.26 22.17
N LEU A 705 -7.87 -22.95 22.29
CA LEU A 705 -7.69 -21.97 21.21
C LEU A 705 -6.54 -20.98 21.43
N ARG A 706 -5.75 -21.14 22.50
CA ARG A 706 -4.51 -20.38 22.71
C ARG A 706 -3.39 -21.32 23.10
N GLY A 707 -2.69 -21.83 22.10
CA GLY A 707 -1.36 -22.37 22.31
C GLY A 707 -0.37 -21.23 22.55
N THR A 708 -0.21 -20.78 23.80
CA THR A 708 0.99 -20.04 24.20
C THR A 708 1.41 -20.39 25.62
N SER A 709 2.64 -20.88 25.70
CA SER A 709 3.45 -21.00 26.90
C SER A 709 3.80 -19.63 27.49
N ARG A 710 3.76 -19.56 28.83
CA ARG A 710 4.19 -18.48 29.76
C ARG A 710 3.07 -17.56 30.28
N VAL A 711 2.75 -17.74 31.56
CA VAL A 711 1.94 -16.86 32.40
C VAL A 711 2.89 -16.10 33.34
N PRO A 712 2.76 -14.76 33.52
CA PRO A 712 3.50 -14.03 34.54
C PRO A 712 2.79 -14.12 35.89
N MET A 713 3.58 -14.25 36.94
CA MET A 713 3.17 -14.37 38.35
C MET A 713 2.99 -12.96 38.94
N PHE A 714 1.81 -12.63 39.45
CA PHE A 714 1.61 -11.49 40.35
C PHE A 714 1.44 -11.99 41.78
N THR A 715 2.25 -11.43 42.67
CA THR A 715 2.29 -11.63 44.11
C THR A 715 1.19 -10.83 44.80
N ALA A 716 0.55 -11.43 45.81
CA ALA A 716 -0.15 -10.71 46.87
C ALA A 716 0.45 -11.17 48.21
N GLU A 717 0.87 -10.19 49.02
CA GLU A 717 1.34 -10.36 50.39
C GLU A 717 0.17 -10.79 51.29
N ASP A 718 0.35 -11.88 52.04
CA ASP A 718 0.38 -11.85 53.51
C ASP A 718 0.32 -13.26 54.10
N GLY A 719 1.24 -13.53 55.03
CA GLY A 719 0.92 -14.32 56.22
C GLY A 719 1.22 -15.83 56.22
N VAL A 720 2.39 -16.15 56.75
CA VAL A 720 2.64 -17.30 57.67
C VAL A 720 2.75 -18.71 57.05
N GLY A 721 4.01 -19.08 56.77
CA GLY A 721 4.66 -20.29 57.32
C GLY A 721 4.34 -21.66 56.70
N VAL A 722 5.34 -22.30 56.09
CA VAL A 722 6.16 -23.37 56.70
C VAL A 722 6.93 -24.15 55.62
N ARG A 723 8.24 -24.22 55.85
CA ARG A 723 9.32 -25.12 55.34
C ARG A 723 9.03 -26.10 54.19
N LEU A 724 9.88 -25.95 53.17
CA LEU A 724 10.32 -26.96 52.22
C LEU A 724 10.87 -28.22 52.91
N LEU A 725 10.41 -29.40 52.48
CA LEU A 725 11.19 -30.63 52.51
C LEU A 725 11.00 -31.38 51.19
N SER A 726 12.14 -31.75 50.61
CA SER A 726 12.35 -32.58 49.44
C SER A 726 12.02 -34.06 49.72
N SER A 727 11.53 -34.81 48.73
CA SER A 727 12.03 -36.16 48.38
C SER A 727 11.18 -36.90 47.33
N SER A 728 11.94 -37.51 46.41
CA SER A 728 11.78 -38.75 45.61
C SER A 728 10.49 -39.58 45.52
N SER A 729 10.24 -40.01 44.27
CA SER A 729 9.93 -41.37 43.75
C SER A 729 8.51 -41.95 43.73
N ALA A 730 8.18 -42.46 42.52
CA ALA A 730 7.40 -43.66 42.17
C ALA A 730 5.90 -43.78 42.53
N HIS A 731 4.99 -43.77 41.54
CA HIS A 731 4.47 -45.00 40.90
C HIS A 731 3.35 -44.74 39.86
N HIS A 732 3.43 -45.51 38.77
CA HIS A 732 2.39 -45.76 37.77
C HIS A 732 1.18 -46.51 38.35
N LYS A 733 -0.03 -46.10 37.96
CA LYS A 733 -1.20 -46.89 37.49
C LYS A 733 -2.51 -46.21 37.90
N TYR A 734 -3.50 -46.30 37.01
CA TYR A 734 -4.82 -45.64 36.98
C TYR A 734 -4.87 -44.28 36.30
N TYR A 735 -4.94 -44.28 34.96
CA TYR A 735 -5.84 -43.42 34.17
C TYR A 735 -5.88 -43.92 32.71
N ASN A 736 -6.28 -45.17 32.50
CA ASN A 736 -6.50 -45.76 31.16
C ASN A 736 -7.94 -46.29 30.96
N GLY A 737 -8.92 -45.63 31.60
CA GLY A 737 -10.34 -45.95 31.46
C GLY A 737 -11.21 -44.83 30.85
N LEU A 738 -10.67 -43.61 30.69
CA LEU A 738 -11.46 -42.44 30.26
C LEU A 738 -11.15 -41.97 28.83
N LEU A 739 -9.99 -42.31 28.27
CA LEU A 739 -9.61 -41.89 26.91
C LEU A 739 -10.26 -42.74 25.80
N LEU A 740 -10.69 -43.97 26.08
CA LEU A 740 -11.30 -44.86 25.07
C LEU A 740 -12.80 -44.63 24.85
N LYS A 741 -13.48 -43.84 25.70
CA LYS A 741 -14.90 -43.50 25.55
C LYS A 741 -15.16 -42.13 24.90
N LEU A 742 -14.12 -41.30 24.72
CA LEU A 742 -14.22 -40.01 24.03
C LEU A 742 -13.91 -40.11 22.53
N CYS A 743 -13.13 -41.10 22.09
CA CYS A 743 -12.84 -41.31 20.68
C CYS A 743 -13.97 -41.98 19.87
N HIS A 744 -14.94 -42.64 20.52
CA HIS A 744 -16.09 -43.24 19.82
C HIS A 744 -17.26 -42.26 19.58
N THR A 745 -17.29 -41.12 20.27
CA THR A 745 -18.36 -40.11 20.10
C THR A 745 -17.99 -39.05 19.06
N PHE A 746 -16.71 -38.88 18.74
CA PHE A 746 -16.23 -37.90 17.75
C PHE A 746 -16.26 -38.38 16.30
N HIS A 747 -16.30 -39.70 16.05
CA HIS A 747 -16.38 -40.24 14.68
C HIS A 747 -17.82 -40.39 14.14
N LEU A 748 -18.84 -40.24 14.99
CA LEU A 748 -20.26 -40.35 14.61
C LEU A 748 -20.90 -39.01 14.18
N PHE A 749 -20.24 -37.88 14.42
CA PHE A 749 -20.74 -36.54 14.01
C PHE A 749 -20.28 -36.10 12.61
N PHE A 750 -19.34 -36.83 11.98
CA PHE A 750 -18.81 -36.50 10.64
C PHE A 750 -19.42 -37.32 9.49
N LEU A 751 -20.36 -38.22 9.77
CA LEU A 751 -20.94 -39.15 8.78
C LEU A 751 -22.47 -39.04 8.57
N PHE A 752 -23.13 -38.03 9.17
CA PHE A 752 -24.59 -37.82 9.03
C PHE A 752 -24.99 -36.36 8.70
N GLY A 753 -24.17 -35.64 7.92
CA GLY A 753 -24.46 -34.26 7.48
C GLY A 753 -24.61 -34.06 5.97
N THR A 754 -24.54 -35.13 5.16
CA THR A 754 -24.58 -35.06 3.69
C THR A 754 -25.47 -36.18 3.14
N LEU A 755 -26.75 -35.86 2.90
CA LEU A 755 -27.89 -36.62 2.30
C LEU A 755 -29.14 -36.21 3.12
N GLU A 756 -30.20 -35.52 2.65
CA GLU A 756 -30.90 -35.40 1.36
C GLU A 756 -31.74 -34.09 1.33
N LEU A 757 -32.38 -33.84 0.16
CA LEU A 757 -33.46 -32.89 -0.21
C LEU A 757 -32.95 -31.58 -0.84
N ASN A 758 -33.13 -31.30 -2.14
CA ASN A 758 -34.11 -31.76 -3.11
C ASN A 758 -33.59 -31.67 -4.56
N MET A 759 -33.74 -32.75 -5.32
CA MET A 759 -34.15 -32.67 -6.73
C MET A 759 -35.66 -32.95 -6.77
N PHE A 760 -36.47 -32.06 -7.36
CA PHE A 760 -37.57 -32.41 -8.27
C PHE A 760 -38.23 -31.14 -8.85
N THR A 761 -38.05 -30.92 -10.16
CA THR A 761 -39.06 -30.50 -11.17
C THR A 761 -38.34 -30.45 -12.54
N GLN A 762 -38.37 -31.55 -13.31
CA GLN A 762 -38.98 -31.69 -14.66
C GLN A 762 -38.35 -30.78 -15.75
N VAL A 763 -37.74 -31.22 -16.88
CA VAL A 763 -38.16 -32.16 -17.97
C VAL A 763 -37.14 -32.01 -19.17
N PRO A 764 -37.00 -32.86 -20.23
CA PRO A 764 -36.32 -34.17 -20.31
C PRO A 764 -35.37 -34.36 -21.54
N ARG A 765 -34.89 -35.61 -21.75
CA ARG A 765 -34.36 -36.24 -23.00
C ARG A 765 -32.91 -35.94 -23.43
N PHE A 766 -32.03 -36.94 -23.29
CA PHE A 766 -31.63 -37.78 -24.43
C PHE A 766 -31.19 -39.16 -23.94
N ASN A 767 -31.64 -40.17 -24.68
CA ASN A 767 -31.64 -41.58 -24.31
C ASN A 767 -30.46 -42.30 -24.97
N GLU A 768 -30.20 -43.50 -24.46
CA GLU A 768 -29.46 -44.63 -25.04
C GLU A 768 -27.93 -44.65 -24.95
N CYS A 769 -27.26 -45.79 -24.79
CA CYS A 769 -27.56 -47.10 -24.18
C CYS A 769 -26.22 -47.89 -24.27
N ILE A 770 -26.12 -48.97 -23.50
CA ILE A 770 -25.28 -50.17 -23.74
C ILE A 770 -23.90 -50.26 -23.06
N ARG A 771 -23.91 -51.04 -21.95
CA ARG A 771 -23.11 -52.27 -21.63
C ARG A 771 -21.57 -52.17 -21.63
N SER A 772 -20.80 -52.77 -20.72
CA SER A 772 -21.02 -53.84 -19.74
C SER A 772 -19.75 -54.08 -18.91
N SER A 773 -19.92 -54.77 -17.78
CA SER A 773 -18.97 -55.69 -17.08
C SER A 773 -17.75 -55.07 -16.39
N TRP A 774 -17.70 -55.05 -15.04
CA TRP A 774 -17.12 -56.10 -14.13
C TRP A 774 -15.59 -56.19 -14.24
N CYS A 775 -14.76 -56.45 -13.24
CA CYS A 775 -14.76 -56.47 -11.76
C CYS A 775 -13.39 -57.09 -11.42
N GLU A 776 -12.69 -56.54 -10.42
CA GLU A 776 -11.79 -57.24 -9.46
C GLU A 776 -10.59 -58.09 -9.92
N ASP A 777 -9.46 -57.78 -9.26
CA ASP A 777 -8.20 -58.53 -9.16
C ASP A 777 -8.33 -59.82 -8.33
N ALA A 778 -7.58 -60.88 -8.71
CA ALA A 778 -6.94 -61.81 -7.76
C ALA A 778 -5.96 -62.83 -8.40
N VAL A 779 -4.70 -62.79 -7.93
CA VAL A 779 -3.81 -63.92 -7.53
C VAL A 779 -3.09 -64.78 -8.59
N GLY A 780 -1.75 -64.92 -8.43
CA GLY A 780 -1.04 -66.17 -8.82
C GLY A 780 0.47 -66.13 -9.16
N VAL A 781 1.35 -66.04 -8.14
CA VAL A 781 2.62 -66.79 -7.89
C VAL A 781 3.65 -67.08 -9.03
N GLY A 782 4.94 -66.75 -8.79
CA GLY A 782 6.08 -67.68 -9.05
C GLY A 782 7.49 -67.16 -9.38
N ALA A 783 8.48 -67.62 -8.59
CA ALA A 783 9.96 -67.73 -8.80
C ALA A 783 10.87 -66.52 -8.40
N ARG A 784 11.66 -66.59 -7.29
CA ARG A 784 13.06 -67.11 -7.10
C ARG A 784 14.13 -66.23 -7.79
N GLU A 785 15.25 -65.77 -7.23
CA GLU A 785 16.12 -66.23 -6.12
C GLU A 785 17.08 -65.07 -5.65
N SER A 786 17.70 -65.28 -4.48
CA SER A 786 18.72 -64.56 -3.67
C SER A 786 20.05 -64.19 -4.40
N SER A 787 21.09 -63.46 -3.91
CA SER A 787 21.66 -63.08 -2.59
C SER A 787 22.91 -62.15 -2.80
N ALA A 788 23.30 -61.41 -1.76
CA ALA A 788 24.52 -60.56 -1.55
C ALA A 788 25.89 -61.33 -1.63
N PRO A 789 27.12 -60.80 -1.30
CA PRO A 789 27.58 -59.53 -0.66
C PRO A 789 28.94 -58.93 -1.25
N PRO A 790 29.67 -57.96 -0.60
CA PRO A 790 30.81 -57.12 -1.14
C PRO A 790 32.22 -57.68 -0.70
N PRO A 791 33.45 -57.05 -0.83
CA PRO A 791 33.89 -55.62 -0.74
C PRO A 791 35.09 -55.13 -1.63
N GLU A 792 35.42 -53.82 -1.48
CA GLU A 792 36.64 -52.96 -1.70
C GLU A 792 38.02 -53.54 -2.15
N PRO A 793 39.10 -52.73 -2.42
CA PRO A 793 39.25 -51.37 -3.00
C PRO A 793 40.44 -51.27 -4.02
N LEU A 794 40.70 -50.08 -4.62
CA LEU A 794 42.01 -49.45 -4.94
C LEU A 794 41.95 -48.52 -6.18
N SER A 795 42.46 -47.30 -6.02
CA SER A 795 42.83 -46.31 -7.06
C SER A 795 44.22 -46.67 -7.65
N PRO A 796 44.91 -45.86 -8.49
CA PRO A 796 44.57 -44.60 -9.20
C PRO A 796 44.99 -44.62 -10.70
N GLN A 797 44.66 -43.58 -11.49
CA GLN A 797 45.57 -42.86 -12.42
C GLN A 797 44.84 -41.96 -13.43
N GLY A 798 45.19 -40.67 -13.43
CA GLY A 798 45.67 -39.95 -14.63
C GLY A 798 44.68 -39.52 -15.73
N GLY A 799 44.15 -38.30 -15.59
CA GLY A 799 44.67 -37.15 -16.34
C GLY A 799 44.06 -36.72 -17.69
N TRP A 800 44.03 -35.38 -17.83
CA TRP A 800 44.17 -34.53 -19.03
C TRP A 800 42.93 -33.96 -19.75
N CYS A 801 42.77 -32.64 -19.54
CA CYS A 801 42.62 -31.53 -20.49
C CYS A 801 41.35 -31.33 -21.35
N TRP A 802 40.62 -30.26 -20.98
CA TRP A 802 40.21 -29.08 -21.78
C TRP A 802 39.80 -29.24 -23.24
N ALA A 803 38.55 -28.86 -23.52
CA ALA A 803 38.19 -27.78 -24.46
C ALA A 803 36.89 -27.11 -23.96
#